data_AF-A0A1E4RSR2-F1
#
_entry.id   AF-A0A1E4RSR2-F1
#
_cell.length_a   1.000
_cell.length_b   1.000
_cell.length_c   1.000
_cell.angle_alpha   90.00
_cell.angle_beta   90.00
_cell.angle_gamma   90.00
#
_symmetry.space_group_name_H-M   'P 1'
#
loop_
_entity.id
_entity.type
_entity.pdbx_description
1 polymer ?
#
loop_
_entity_poly.entity_id
_entity_poly.type
_entity_poly.pdbx_seq_one_letter_code
_entity_poly.pdbx_strand_id
1 'polypeptide(L)'
;MKSKYLSEKVLDFLLISAIAYHLIISPYTKVEESFNIQAVHDMLNYGVFPQEIVRENYDHMEFPGVVPRTFIGSLFLSGAVKFFDILSSFFGKSLITNDGISQLDVQMLVRGILGLTNACSFIEIRNTVNRVCIDVGNFKARARIGFWFILLLLSQFHILYYSSRTLPNFIALPLTNHAVSKLLAGEMTGYAWLSFTAIVFRLEVGLFGVIIALVSSLIYLQSNFWHNTLMLVVGTVTGLIATGLIDSYFWGYWLIPELVSFKFNILFGKSTEWGVEPWSSYFLNYSQQLFKPATILLLLIPYGNYDPFNDGRKIPSNLKRSEHYLLKHPARYSIDILWVSSVLFVAGMSFQPHKEWRFVIYTIPVFLLKAATTLCGWSIKRSKKYIIYSTLLTFFFANLVLGTGLSILMGYVSSFNYPGGDAITSLNKFIHNQNFTEESLVHMDVASCMSGITRFTESHGGLVKYDKTEKELDLLKIWNDIDFRITENSLDSTLKLEGVKNDVVLHNENHWRLIHKAEKFEAVTVLPIIFILQQQGKDSRYLINFAAKIVSEAVERRFDTITNLLNEMIVKTDYLYIYERVGSDDQVYQLIEDYATQDHPQDENLEPEDGLIEDVKLEDLGEDVNEEIDRIETLLG
;
A
#
# COMPACT_ATOMS: atom_id res chain seq x y z
N MET A 1 -36.47 -0.60 11.92
CA MET A 1 -35.31 -1.50 11.74
C MET A 1 -34.94 -1.68 10.27
N LYS A 2 -35.87 -2.05 9.36
CA LYS A 2 -35.57 -2.29 7.92
C LYS A 2 -34.78 -1.16 7.21
N SER A 3 -35.16 0.10 7.39
CA SER A 3 -34.45 1.25 6.76
C SER A 3 -33.00 1.45 7.25
N LYS A 4 -32.68 1.06 8.50
CA LYS A 4 -31.30 1.20 9.06
C LYS A 4 -30.35 0.10 8.59
N TYR A 5 -30.86 -1.13 8.43
CA TYR A 5 -30.08 -2.22 7.83
C TYR A 5 -29.78 -1.95 6.35
N LEU A 6 -30.71 -1.30 5.64
CA LEU A 6 -30.48 -0.90 4.25
C LEU A 6 -29.36 0.15 4.14
N SER A 7 -29.30 1.13 5.04
CA SER A 7 -28.22 2.12 5.04
C SER A 7 -26.83 1.53 5.33
N GLU A 8 -26.73 0.55 6.25
CA GLU A 8 -25.44 -0.09 6.56
C GLU A 8 -24.91 -0.91 5.37
N LYS A 9 -25.79 -1.63 4.67
CA LYS A 9 -25.41 -2.37 3.45
C LYS A 9 -24.99 -1.45 2.30
N VAL A 10 -25.63 -0.29 2.15
CA VAL A 10 -25.22 0.72 1.16
C VAL A 10 -23.82 1.22 1.48
N LEU A 11 -23.52 1.50 2.75
CA LEU A 11 -22.16 1.90 3.15
C LEU A 11 -21.12 0.81 2.90
N ASP A 12 -21.44 -0.46 3.15
CA ASP A 12 -20.55 -1.59 2.86
C ASP A 12 -20.25 -1.67 1.36
N PHE A 13 -21.30 -1.55 0.53
CA PHE A 13 -21.15 -1.54 -0.92
C PHE A 13 -20.30 -0.37 -1.40
N LEU A 14 -20.51 0.84 -0.87
CA LEU A 14 -19.71 2.03 -1.22
C LEU A 14 -18.22 1.85 -0.86
N LEU A 15 -17.92 1.32 0.33
CA LEU A 15 -16.54 1.05 0.76
C LEU A 15 -15.84 0.06 -0.16
N ILE A 16 -16.49 -1.07 -0.45
CA ILE A 16 -15.94 -2.09 -1.35
C ILE A 16 -15.76 -1.52 -2.76
N SER A 17 -16.73 -0.73 -3.24
CA SER A 17 -16.68 -0.10 -4.55
C SER A 17 -15.53 0.92 -4.66
N ALA A 18 -15.25 1.67 -3.59
CA ALA A 18 -14.14 2.63 -3.57
C ALA A 18 -12.77 1.93 -3.64
N ILE A 19 -12.59 0.84 -2.90
CA ILE A 19 -11.35 0.03 -2.97
C ILE A 19 -11.23 -0.64 -4.35
N ALA A 20 -12.33 -1.17 -4.88
CA ALA A 20 -12.36 -1.77 -6.22
C ALA A 20 -12.05 -0.75 -7.32
N TYR A 21 -12.53 0.49 -7.21
CA TYR A 21 -12.20 1.57 -8.12
C TYR A 21 -10.67 1.79 -8.18
N HIS A 22 -10.02 1.94 -7.03
CA HIS A 22 -8.56 2.12 -6.98
C HIS A 22 -7.77 0.92 -7.49
N LEU A 23 -8.27 -0.30 -7.27
CA LEU A 23 -7.69 -1.52 -7.83
C LEU A 23 -7.75 -1.54 -9.36
N ILE A 24 -8.90 -1.21 -9.95
CA ILE A 24 -9.12 -1.30 -11.39
C ILE A 24 -8.28 -0.26 -12.14
N ILE A 25 -8.18 0.97 -11.63
CA ILE A 25 -7.42 2.03 -12.30
C ILE A 25 -5.90 1.84 -12.17
N SER A 26 -5.41 1.12 -11.15
CA SER A 26 -3.97 0.91 -10.93
C SER A 26 -3.65 -0.59 -10.85
N PRO A 27 -3.64 -1.31 -11.98
CA PRO A 27 -3.50 -2.77 -12.02
C PRO A 27 -2.08 -3.28 -11.68
N TYR A 28 -1.08 -2.44 -11.88
CA TYR A 28 0.33 -2.75 -11.65
C TYR A 28 0.80 -2.40 -10.23
N THR A 29 1.99 -2.87 -9.86
CA THR A 29 2.56 -2.79 -8.51
C THR A 29 3.88 -2.01 -8.49
N LYS A 30 4.30 -1.53 -7.31
CA LYS A 30 5.63 -0.94 -7.11
C LYS A 30 6.63 -1.92 -6.49
N VAL A 31 7.91 -1.52 -6.43
CA VAL A 31 9.00 -2.30 -5.84
C VAL A 31 8.75 -2.71 -4.38
N GLU A 32 8.04 -1.91 -3.59
CA GLU A 32 7.77 -2.23 -2.19
C GLU A 32 6.77 -3.39 -2.04
N GLU A 33 5.99 -3.65 -3.08
CA GLU A 33 5.02 -4.74 -3.17
C GLU A 33 5.63 -6.03 -3.73
N SER A 34 6.79 -5.92 -4.39
CA SER A 34 7.39 -6.97 -5.23
C SER A 34 7.48 -8.31 -4.51
N PHE A 35 8.11 -8.35 -3.34
CA PHE A 35 8.30 -9.61 -2.60
C PHE A 35 6.98 -10.36 -2.39
N ASN A 36 5.93 -9.69 -1.91
CA ASN A 36 4.69 -10.39 -1.58
C ASN A 36 3.99 -10.86 -2.86
N ILE A 37 3.94 -10.02 -3.90
CA ILE A 37 3.24 -10.37 -5.14
C ILE A 37 3.98 -11.46 -5.92
N GLN A 38 5.31 -11.42 -5.98
CA GLN A 38 6.13 -12.45 -6.61
C GLN A 38 6.05 -13.77 -5.83
N ALA A 39 6.12 -13.73 -4.51
CA ALA A 39 5.92 -14.94 -3.69
C ALA A 39 4.53 -15.57 -3.92
N VAL A 40 3.47 -14.76 -4.09
CA VAL A 40 2.14 -15.28 -4.43
C VAL A 40 2.15 -15.92 -5.82
N HIS A 41 2.76 -15.28 -6.82
CA HIS A 41 2.94 -15.86 -8.16
C HIS A 41 3.60 -17.23 -8.08
N ASP A 42 4.73 -17.32 -7.39
CA ASP A 42 5.54 -18.53 -7.34
C ASP A 42 4.82 -19.68 -6.64
N MET A 43 4.10 -19.37 -5.55
CA MET A 43 3.24 -20.35 -4.87
C MET A 43 2.11 -20.88 -5.75
N LEU A 44 1.55 -20.04 -6.62
CA LEU A 44 0.43 -20.40 -7.49
C LEU A 44 0.87 -21.20 -8.71
N ASN A 45 2.01 -20.85 -9.30
CA ASN A 45 2.51 -21.45 -10.54
C ASN A 45 3.44 -22.66 -10.30
N TYR A 46 4.33 -22.60 -9.32
CA TYR A 46 5.28 -23.68 -9.04
C TYR A 46 4.82 -24.58 -7.88
N GLY A 47 4.07 -24.02 -6.92
CA GLY A 47 3.61 -24.73 -5.73
C GLY A 47 4.53 -24.53 -4.51
N VAL A 48 4.09 -25.04 -3.36
CA VAL A 48 4.75 -24.83 -2.05
C VAL A 48 5.57 -26.03 -1.55
N PHE A 49 5.41 -27.19 -2.19
CA PHE A 49 6.09 -28.44 -1.83
C PHE A 49 6.45 -29.25 -3.07
N PRO A 50 7.58 -29.99 -3.04
CA PRO A 50 8.56 -30.05 -1.96
C PRO A 50 9.54 -28.86 -1.99
N GLN A 51 10.50 -28.78 -1.05
CA GLN A 51 11.37 -27.62 -0.87
C GLN A 51 12.30 -27.36 -2.07
N GLU A 52 12.61 -28.40 -2.83
CA GLU A 52 13.45 -28.33 -4.03
C GLU A 52 12.82 -27.41 -5.08
N ILE A 53 11.50 -27.47 -5.27
CA ILE A 53 10.77 -26.58 -6.19
C ILE A 53 10.95 -25.12 -5.78
N VAL A 54 10.92 -24.84 -4.47
CA VAL A 54 11.11 -23.49 -3.93
C VAL A 54 12.51 -22.99 -4.26
N ARG A 55 13.54 -23.82 -4.08
CA ARG A 55 14.94 -23.46 -4.33
C ARG A 55 15.25 -23.20 -5.80
N GLU A 56 14.59 -23.92 -6.70
CA GLU A 56 14.86 -23.85 -8.14
C GLU A 56 14.10 -22.74 -8.86
N ASN A 57 12.87 -22.42 -8.42
CA ASN A 57 11.95 -21.60 -9.24
C ASN A 57 11.53 -20.27 -8.60
N TYR A 58 11.70 -20.07 -7.29
CA TYR A 58 11.18 -18.87 -6.64
C TYR A 58 12.07 -17.64 -6.85
N ASP A 59 11.42 -16.49 -7.03
CA ASP A 59 12.05 -15.19 -7.28
C ASP A 59 13.02 -14.79 -6.16
N HIS A 60 12.68 -15.07 -4.89
CA HIS A 60 13.52 -14.69 -3.75
C HIS A 60 14.82 -15.49 -3.64
N MET A 61 14.97 -16.59 -4.38
CA MET A 61 16.22 -17.35 -4.42
C MET A 61 17.23 -16.70 -5.38
N GLU A 62 16.72 -16.12 -6.47
CA GLU A 62 17.52 -15.36 -7.44
C GLU A 62 17.74 -13.92 -6.95
N PHE A 63 16.70 -13.31 -6.40
CA PHE A 63 16.66 -11.92 -5.92
C PHE A 63 16.17 -11.85 -4.47
N PRO A 64 17.00 -12.22 -3.48
CA PRO A 64 16.60 -12.27 -2.06
C PRO A 64 16.31 -10.89 -1.44
N GLY A 65 16.73 -9.80 -2.10
CA GLY A 65 16.68 -8.45 -1.56
C GLY A 65 17.61 -8.28 -0.35
N VAL A 66 17.59 -7.07 0.24
CA VAL A 66 18.51 -6.70 1.33
C VAL A 66 18.15 -7.38 2.66
N VAL A 67 16.87 -7.65 2.88
CA VAL A 67 16.35 -8.17 4.15
C VAL A 67 15.23 -9.18 3.87
N PRO A 68 15.23 -10.33 4.56
CA PRO A 68 14.18 -11.33 4.41
C PRO A 68 12.83 -10.79 4.88
N ARG A 69 11.76 -11.22 4.19
CA ARG A 69 10.37 -10.86 4.48
C ARG A 69 9.56 -12.14 4.77
N THR A 70 8.42 -12.01 5.45
CA THR A 70 7.57 -13.15 5.79
C THR A 70 6.72 -13.62 4.61
N PHE A 71 6.63 -14.93 4.42
CA PHE A 71 5.77 -15.61 3.45
C PHE A 71 4.36 -15.85 3.98
N ILE A 72 4.08 -15.66 5.27
CA ILE A 72 2.78 -15.99 5.87
C ILE A 72 1.63 -15.22 5.19
N GLY A 73 1.86 -13.94 4.86
CA GLY A 73 0.90 -13.12 4.13
C GLY A 73 0.63 -13.64 2.72
N SER A 74 1.70 -13.88 1.97
CA SER A 74 1.62 -14.43 0.61
C SER A 74 0.99 -15.82 0.57
N LEU A 75 1.26 -16.67 1.56
CA LEU A 75 0.68 -18.01 1.67
C LEU A 75 -0.84 -17.96 1.88
N PHE A 76 -1.32 -17.02 2.70
CA PHE A 76 -2.76 -16.81 2.88
C PHE A 76 -3.42 -16.36 1.57
N LEU A 77 -2.81 -15.38 0.88
CA LEU A 77 -3.34 -14.84 -0.37
C LEU A 77 -3.33 -15.88 -1.50
N SER A 78 -2.23 -16.62 -1.68
CA SER A 78 -2.13 -17.68 -2.68
C SER A 78 -3.11 -18.82 -2.40
N GLY A 79 -3.26 -19.24 -1.14
CA GLY A 79 -4.25 -20.24 -0.75
C GLY A 79 -5.69 -19.79 -1.05
N ALA A 80 -6.02 -18.53 -0.80
CA ALA A 80 -7.32 -17.96 -1.13
C ALA A 80 -7.58 -17.93 -2.65
N VAL A 81 -6.60 -17.51 -3.46
CA VAL A 81 -6.69 -17.56 -4.93
C VAL A 81 -6.84 -18.98 -5.42
N LYS A 82 -6.08 -19.94 -4.88
CA LYS A 82 -6.16 -21.34 -5.28
C LYS A 82 -7.53 -21.94 -5.01
N PHE A 83 -8.18 -21.53 -3.92
CA PHE A 83 -9.58 -21.90 -3.66
C PHE A 83 -10.51 -21.40 -4.77
N PHE A 84 -10.38 -20.15 -5.23
CA PHE A 84 -11.18 -19.64 -6.35
C PHE A 84 -10.87 -20.34 -7.68
N ASP A 85 -9.59 -20.65 -7.94
CA ASP A 85 -9.12 -21.39 -9.11
C ASP A 85 -9.70 -22.82 -9.18
N ILE A 86 -9.73 -23.52 -8.04
CA ILE A 86 -10.39 -24.83 -7.92
C ILE A 86 -11.89 -24.70 -8.24
N LEU A 87 -12.55 -23.66 -7.71
CA LEU A 87 -13.97 -23.42 -7.98
C LEU A 87 -14.24 -23.12 -9.46
N SER A 88 -13.43 -22.29 -10.11
CA SER A 88 -13.59 -21.94 -11.52
C SER A 88 -13.29 -23.14 -12.43
N SER A 89 -12.35 -23.99 -12.03
CA SER A 89 -11.98 -25.22 -12.75
C SER A 89 -13.14 -26.22 -12.82
N PHE A 90 -14.02 -26.28 -11.81
CA PHE A 90 -15.27 -27.05 -11.89
C PHE A 90 -16.21 -26.58 -13.02
N PHE A 91 -16.11 -25.32 -13.44
CA PHE A 91 -16.85 -24.75 -14.58
C PHE A 91 -16.06 -24.78 -15.89
N GLY A 92 -14.91 -25.48 -15.93
CA GLY A 92 -14.10 -25.66 -17.12
C GLY A 92 -13.17 -24.48 -17.45
N LYS A 93 -12.94 -23.56 -16.51
CA LYS A 93 -11.97 -22.45 -16.68
C LYS A 93 -11.00 -22.39 -15.50
N SER A 94 -9.75 -22.77 -15.71
CA SER A 94 -8.68 -22.46 -14.77
C SER A 94 -8.39 -20.96 -14.84
N LEU A 95 -8.17 -20.31 -13.70
CA LEU A 95 -7.74 -18.91 -13.65
C LEU A 95 -6.22 -18.82 -13.87
N ILE A 96 -5.51 -19.86 -13.44
CA ILE A 96 -4.07 -19.98 -13.62
C ILE A 96 -3.86 -20.85 -14.87
N THR A 97 -3.60 -20.20 -15.98
CA THR A 97 -3.31 -20.85 -17.26
C THR A 97 -2.04 -20.27 -17.86
N ASN A 98 -1.21 -21.14 -18.43
CA ASN A 98 0.04 -20.74 -19.07
C ASN A 98 -0.15 -20.30 -20.53
N ASP A 99 -1.36 -20.48 -21.09
CA ASP A 99 -1.63 -20.22 -22.51
C ASP A 99 -1.99 -18.76 -22.82
N GLY A 100 -1.93 -17.86 -21.82
CA GLY A 100 -2.33 -16.45 -21.93
C GLY A 100 -1.17 -15.51 -22.23
N ILE A 101 -1.50 -14.29 -22.70
CA ILE A 101 -0.54 -13.19 -22.96
C ILE A 101 0.14 -12.72 -21.65
N SER A 102 -0.58 -12.78 -20.52
CA SER A 102 -0.10 -12.53 -19.16
C SER A 102 -1.11 -13.09 -18.15
N GLN A 103 -0.72 -13.18 -16.88
CA GLN A 103 -1.58 -13.53 -15.75
C GLN A 103 -2.02 -12.29 -14.93
N LEU A 104 -2.15 -11.12 -15.56
CA LEU A 104 -2.55 -9.88 -14.87
C LEU A 104 -3.91 -10.01 -14.14
N ASP A 105 -4.85 -10.77 -14.69
CA ASP A 105 -6.15 -11.03 -14.06
C ASP A 105 -5.99 -11.76 -12.71
N VAL A 106 -5.00 -12.65 -12.59
CA VAL A 106 -4.69 -13.35 -11.34
C VAL A 106 -4.10 -12.37 -10.33
N GLN A 107 -3.19 -11.49 -10.73
CA GLN A 107 -2.67 -10.41 -9.89
C GLN A 107 -3.82 -9.50 -9.39
N MET A 108 -4.75 -9.13 -10.27
CA MET A 108 -5.93 -8.35 -9.89
C MET A 108 -6.80 -9.09 -8.87
N LEU A 109 -6.96 -10.41 -9.00
CA LEU A 109 -7.69 -11.22 -8.03
C LEU A 109 -6.98 -11.29 -6.66
N VAL A 110 -5.65 -11.52 -6.63
CA VAL A 110 -4.84 -11.49 -5.40
C VAL A 110 -5.06 -10.18 -4.65
N ARG A 111 -4.91 -9.06 -5.36
CA ARG A 111 -5.09 -7.70 -4.82
C ARG A 111 -6.54 -7.42 -4.43
N GLY A 112 -7.51 -7.96 -5.17
CA GLY A 112 -8.93 -7.90 -4.84
C GLY A 112 -9.29 -8.61 -3.53
N ILE A 113 -8.72 -9.79 -3.29
CA ILE A 113 -8.90 -10.55 -2.04
C ILE A 113 -8.31 -9.76 -0.86
N LEU A 114 -7.11 -9.19 -1.02
CA LEU A 114 -6.50 -8.33 0.01
C LEU A 114 -7.36 -7.09 0.28
N GLY A 115 -7.82 -6.41 -0.78
CA GLY A 115 -8.71 -5.25 -0.69
C GLY A 115 -10.02 -5.55 0.03
N LEU A 116 -10.64 -6.70 -0.27
CA LEU A 116 -11.85 -7.16 0.40
C LEU A 116 -11.58 -7.48 1.87
N THR A 117 -10.45 -8.11 2.19
CA THR A 117 -10.06 -8.43 3.57
C THR A 117 -9.87 -7.15 4.40
N ASN A 118 -9.23 -6.13 3.84
CA ASN A 118 -9.14 -4.80 4.44
C ASN A 118 -10.52 -4.16 4.63
N ALA A 119 -11.40 -4.19 3.60
CA ALA A 119 -12.76 -3.70 3.69
C ALA A 119 -13.56 -4.36 4.84
N CYS A 120 -13.49 -5.69 4.94
CA CYS A 120 -14.13 -6.46 6.00
C CYS A 120 -13.63 -6.05 7.39
N SER A 121 -12.33 -5.77 7.54
CA SER A 121 -11.76 -5.32 8.82
C SER A 121 -12.30 -3.94 9.26
N PHE A 122 -12.50 -3.00 8.33
CA PHE A 122 -13.14 -1.71 8.64
C PHE A 122 -14.62 -1.86 9.01
N ILE A 123 -15.33 -2.75 8.30
CA ILE A 123 -16.72 -3.11 8.60
C ILE A 123 -16.81 -3.75 10.00
N GLU A 124 -15.81 -4.54 10.40
CA GLU A 124 -15.74 -5.11 11.73
C GLU A 124 -15.65 -4.04 12.81
N ILE A 125 -14.74 -3.06 12.69
CA ILE A 125 -14.63 -1.92 13.62
C ILE A 125 -15.97 -1.21 13.76
N ARG A 126 -16.62 -0.89 12.63
CA ARG A 126 -17.94 -0.26 12.59
C ARG A 126 -18.98 -1.08 13.36
N ASN A 127 -19.05 -2.37 13.09
CA ASN A 127 -20.03 -3.28 13.68
C ASN A 127 -19.80 -3.45 15.18
N THR A 128 -18.54 -3.54 15.62
CA THR A 128 -18.18 -3.62 17.04
C THR A 128 -18.63 -2.37 17.79
N VAL A 129 -18.34 -1.18 17.26
CA VAL A 129 -18.77 0.08 17.89
C VAL A 129 -20.30 0.15 18.02
N ASN A 130 -21.02 -0.25 16.96
CA ASN A 130 -22.47 -0.31 16.97
C ASN A 130 -23.01 -1.32 17.99
N ARG A 131 -22.36 -2.48 18.14
CA ARG A 131 -22.70 -3.51 19.13
C ARG A 131 -22.52 -2.99 20.55
N VAL A 132 -21.33 -2.46 20.88
CA VAL A 132 -21.04 -1.93 22.21
C VAL A 132 -21.99 -0.81 22.62
N CYS A 133 -22.38 0.07 21.69
CA CYS A 133 -23.39 1.10 21.96
C CYS A 133 -24.76 0.52 22.35
N ILE A 134 -25.12 -0.65 21.82
CA ILE A 134 -26.35 -1.35 22.21
C ILE A 134 -26.21 -1.92 23.61
N ASP A 135 -25.09 -2.60 23.88
CA ASP A 135 -24.83 -3.27 25.16
C ASP A 135 -24.85 -2.28 26.33
N VAL A 136 -24.30 -1.08 26.11
CA VAL A 136 -24.28 0.03 27.08
C VAL A 136 -25.62 0.81 27.11
N GLY A 137 -26.54 0.56 26.18
CA GLY A 137 -27.87 1.22 26.12
C GLY A 137 -27.88 2.61 25.46
N ASN A 138 -26.80 3.01 24.76
CA ASN A 138 -26.69 4.28 24.05
C ASN A 138 -27.26 4.21 22.61
N PHE A 139 -28.58 4.01 22.51
CA PHE A 139 -29.28 3.83 21.23
C PHE A 139 -29.22 5.03 20.27
N LYS A 140 -28.91 6.23 20.77
CA LYS A 140 -28.76 7.44 19.93
C LYS A 140 -27.43 7.42 19.18
N ALA A 141 -26.36 6.95 19.82
CA ALA A 141 -25.03 6.81 19.21
C ALA A 141 -24.93 5.59 18.30
N ARG A 142 -25.70 4.54 18.60
CA ARG A 142 -25.81 3.34 17.77
C ARG A 142 -26.01 3.69 16.29
N ALA A 143 -25.24 3.05 15.41
CA ALA A 143 -25.23 3.22 13.96
C ALA A 143 -24.76 4.61 13.47
N ARG A 144 -24.84 5.67 14.28
CA ARG A 144 -24.37 7.01 13.89
C ARG A 144 -22.85 7.12 13.91
N ILE A 145 -22.18 6.57 14.93
CA ILE A 145 -20.72 6.55 14.96
C ILE A 145 -20.20 5.73 13.79
N GLY A 146 -20.75 4.53 13.59
CA GLY A 146 -20.39 3.68 12.46
C GLY A 146 -20.65 4.33 11.08
N PHE A 147 -21.77 5.05 10.94
CA PHE A 147 -22.07 5.82 9.73
C PHE A 147 -21.02 6.90 9.44
N TRP A 148 -20.71 7.76 10.42
CA TRP A 148 -19.70 8.81 10.26
C TRP A 148 -18.31 8.24 10.03
N PHE A 149 -17.97 7.13 10.68
CA PHE A 149 -16.70 6.44 10.50
C PHE A 149 -16.50 6.00 9.04
N ILE A 150 -17.48 5.30 8.44
CA ILE A 150 -17.36 4.88 7.04
C ILE A 150 -17.35 6.07 6.08
N LEU A 151 -18.16 7.10 6.33
CA LEU A 151 -18.11 8.30 5.47
C LEU A 151 -16.73 8.98 5.52
N LEU A 152 -16.14 9.12 6.70
CA LEU A 152 -14.80 9.70 6.85
C LEU A 152 -13.73 8.82 6.19
N LEU A 153 -13.88 7.49 6.27
CA LEU A 153 -13.00 6.55 5.58
C LEU A 153 -13.10 6.69 4.06
N LEU A 154 -14.32 6.85 3.53
CA LEU A 154 -14.60 7.07 2.11
C LEU A 154 -14.02 8.38 1.54
N SER A 155 -13.61 9.31 2.40
CA SER A 155 -12.93 10.53 1.97
C SER A 155 -11.41 10.45 2.08
N GLN A 156 -10.83 9.37 2.61
CA GLN A 156 -9.38 9.24 2.77
C GLN A 156 -8.76 8.47 1.60
N PHE A 157 -7.81 9.10 0.90
CA PHE A 157 -7.11 8.50 -0.23
C PHE A 157 -6.20 7.33 0.17
N HIS A 158 -5.18 7.58 1.01
CA HIS A 158 -4.12 6.61 1.31
C HIS A 158 -4.66 5.27 1.82
N ILE A 159 -5.59 5.30 2.77
CA ILE A 159 -6.10 4.06 3.35
C ILE A 159 -6.91 3.23 2.33
N LEU A 160 -7.63 3.87 1.40
CA LEU A 160 -8.46 3.18 0.40
C LEU A 160 -7.64 2.73 -0.80
N TYR A 161 -6.75 3.58 -1.32
CA TYR A 161 -5.93 3.28 -2.49
C TYR A 161 -4.99 2.09 -2.24
N TYR A 162 -4.32 2.10 -1.08
CA TYR A 162 -3.36 1.06 -0.74
C TYR A 162 -4.01 -0.19 -0.11
N SER A 163 -5.32 -0.20 0.17
CA SER A 163 -6.03 -1.38 0.74
C SER A 163 -5.93 -2.64 -0.12
N SER A 164 -5.77 -2.51 -1.44
CA SER A 164 -5.60 -3.63 -2.37
C SER A 164 -4.13 -3.88 -2.75
N ARG A 165 -3.20 -3.08 -2.26
CA ARG A 165 -1.77 -3.17 -2.58
C ARG A 165 -1.07 -4.14 -1.64
N THR A 166 -0.17 -4.95 -2.16
CA THR A 166 0.49 -6.03 -1.42
C THR A 166 1.68 -5.55 -0.59
N LEU A 167 1.58 -4.32 -0.07
CA LEU A 167 2.51 -3.80 0.92
C LEU A 167 2.36 -4.60 2.23
N PRO A 168 3.47 -4.92 2.92
CA PRO A 168 3.36 -5.68 4.17
C PRO A 168 2.48 -4.97 5.23
N ASN A 169 2.44 -3.62 5.22
CA ASN A 169 1.53 -2.84 6.06
C ASN A 169 0.05 -3.18 5.84
N PHE A 170 -0.37 -3.32 4.59
CA PHE A 170 -1.76 -3.57 4.23
C PHE A 170 -2.15 -5.04 4.30
N ILE A 171 -1.16 -5.94 4.31
CA ILE A 171 -1.34 -7.35 4.70
C ILE A 171 -1.50 -7.46 6.22
N ALA A 172 -0.77 -6.68 7.01
CA ALA A 172 -0.88 -6.64 8.47
C ALA A 172 -2.14 -5.91 8.96
N LEU A 173 -2.61 -4.89 8.23
CA LEU A 173 -3.69 -4.00 8.62
C LEU A 173 -5.01 -4.71 9.01
N PRO A 174 -5.50 -5.75 8.31
CA PRO A 174 -6.70 -6.46 8.72
C PRO A 174 -6.60 -7.08 10.11
N LEU A 175 -5.43 -7.64 10.46
CA LEU A 175 -5.18 -8.23 11.78
C LEU A 175 -5.09 -7.15 12.85
N THR A 176 -4.43 -6.02 12.55
CA THR A 176 -4.37 -4.87 13.44
C THR A 176 -5.76 -4.28 13.69
N ASN A 177 -6.59 -4.15 12.65
CA ASN A 177 -7.97 -3.69 12.76
C ASN A 177 -8.86 -4.68 13.55
N HIS A 178 -8.66 -5.98 13.36
CA HIS A 178 -9.32 -7.01 14.17
C HIS A 178 -8.94 -6.87 15.65
N ALA A 179 -7.66 -6.66 15.93
CA ALA A 179 -7.17 -6.43 17.29
C ALA A 179 -7.77 -5.15 17.91
N VAL A 180 -7.81 -4.06 17.15
CA VAL A 180 -8.46 -2.80 17.56
C VAL A 180 -9.96 -3.02 17.82
N SER A 181 -10.66 -3.77 16.96
CA SER A 181 -12.07 -4.17 17.17
C SER A 181 -12.24 -4.93 18.50
N LYS A 182 -11.38 -5.90 18.80
CA LYS A 182 -11.39 -6.62 20.09
C LYS A 182 -11.19 -5.68 21.29
N LEU A 183 -10.19 -4.80 21.23
CA LEU A 183 -9.92 -3.83 22.30
C LEU A 183 -11.05 -2.81 22.47
N LEU A 184 -11.70 -2.40 21.37
CA LEU A 184 -12.90 -1.54 21.40
C LEU A 184 -14.05 -2.20 22.17
N ALA A 185 -14.22 -3.51 22.02
CA ALA A 185 -15.20 -4.30 22.77
C ALA A 185 -14.80 -4.57 24.23
N GLY A 186 -13.57 -4.21 24.63
CA GLY A 186 -13.01 -4.53 25.94
C GLY A 186 -12.46 -5.95 26.06
N GLU A 187 -12.21 -6.64 24.93
CA GLU A 187 -11.59 -7.96 24.88
C GLU A 187 -10.06 -7.85 24.82
N MET A 188 -9.38 -8.36 25.84
CA MET A 188 -7.91 -8.23 25.98
C MET A 188 -7.12 -9.14 25.03
N THR A 189 -7.79 -10.08 24.36
CA THR A 189 -7.19 -10.91 23.31
C THR A 189 -6.68 -10.07 22.13
N GLY A 190 -7.16 -8.83 21.97
CA GLY A 190 -6.60 -7.90 20.99
C GLY A 190 -5.09 -7.66 21.18
N TYR A 191 -4.56 -7.70 22.40
CA TYR A 191 -3.10 -7.59 22.61
C TYR A 191 -2.32 -8.79 22.03
N ALA A 192 -2.88 -9.99 22.10
CA ALA A 192 -2.29 -11.18 21.49
C ALA A 192 -2.27 -11.05 19.96
N TRP A 193 -3.32 -10.50 19.35
CA TRP A 193 -3.32 -10.22 17.91
C TRP A 193 -2.28 -9.16 17.52
N LEU A 194 -2.17 -8.05 18.25
CA LEU A 194 -1.16 -7.01 17.94
C LEU A 194 0.26 -7.55 18.03
N SER A 195 0.58 -8.32 19.07
CA SER A 195 1.91 -8.91 19.27
C SER A 195 2.21 -10.04 18.27
N PHE A 196 1.22 -10.84 17.90
CA PHE A 196 1.34 -11.82 16.80
C PHE A 196 1.65 -11.12 15.48
N THR A 197 0.85 -10.12 15.11
CA THR A 197 1.06 -9.32 13.90
C THR A 197 2.41 -8.62 13.91
N ALA A 198 2.87 -8.18 15.08
CA ALA A 198 4.17 -7.52 15.23
C ALA A 198 5.34 -8.42 14.87
N ILE A 199 5.36 -9.64 15.40
CA ILE A 199 6.46 -10.59 15.19
C ILE A 199 6.45 -11.18 13.79
N VAL A 200 5.27 -11.37 13.21
CA VAL A 200 5.14 -11.96 11.88
C VAL A 200 5.39 -10.92 10.79
N PHE A 201 4.75 -9.75 10.87
CA PHE A 201 4.71 -8.80 9.76
C PHE A 201 5.50 -7.53 10.00
N ARG A 202 5.32 -6.86 11.15
CA ARG A 202 5.75 -5.47 11.38
C ARG A 202 5.88 -5.09 12.86
N LEU A 203 7.11 -4.93 13.36
CA LEU A 203 7.39 -4.67 14.78
C LEU A 203 6.81 -3.36 15.30
N GLU A 204 6.59 -2.35 14.45
CA GLU A 204 5.96 -1.10 14.86
C GLU A 204 4.52 -1.33 15.39
N VAL A 205 3.81 -2.36 14.92
CA VAL A 205 2.50 -2.77 15.46
C VAL A 205 2.62 -3.27 16.90
N GLY A 206 3.76 -3.88 17.26
CA GLY A 206 4.06 -4.34 18.61
C GLY A 206 4.28 -3.18 19.56
N LEU A 207 5.03 -2.17 19.12
CA LEU A 207 5.18 -0.90 19.86
C LEU A 207 3.80 -0.26 20.09
N PHE A 208 2.95 -0.22 19.07
CA PHE A 208 1.58 0.28 19.22
C PHE A 208 0.79 -0.51 20.27
N GLY A 209 0.86 -1.84 20.25
CA GLY A 209 0.21 -2.71 21.25
C GLY A 209 0.71 -2.50 22.67
N VAL A 210 2.02 -2.33 22.88
CA VAL A 210 2.61 -2.02 24.18
C VAL A 210 2.12 -0.67 24.70
N ILE A 211 2.09 0.36 23.85
CA ILE A 211 1.58 1.69 24.21
C ILE A 211 0.11 1.59 24.62
N ILE A 212 -0.73 0.88 23.86
CA ILE A 212 -2.15 0.69 24.22
C ILE A 212 -2.29 0.01 25.58
N ALA A 213 -1.51 -1.04 25.84
CA ALA A 213 -1.53 -1.75 27.12
C ALA A 213 -1.16 -0.81 28.29
N LEU A 214 -0.12 0.01 28.13
CA LEU A 214 0.33 0.98 29.13
C LEU A 214 -0.71 2.09 29.37
N VAL A 215 -1.24 2.69 28.31
CA VAL A 215 -2.28 3.74 28.41
C VAL A 215 -3.53 3.19 29.09
N SER A 216 -3.97 2.00 28.68
CA SER A 216 -5.15 1.33 29.25
C SER A 216 -4.97 1.02 30.74
N SER A 217 -3.80 0.51 31.15
CA SER A 217 -3.55 0.10 32.53
C SER A 217 -3.11 1.23 33.47
N LEU A 218 -2.34 2.21 32.99
CA LEU A 218 -1.72 3.25 33.83
C LEU A 218 -2.50 4.56 33.81
N ILE A 219 -2.99 5.00 32.64
CA ILE A 219 -3.68 6.29 32.49
C ILE A 219 -5.17 6.13 32.78
N TYR A 220 -5.84 5.22 32.09
CA TYR A 220 -7.30 5.06 32.19
C TYR A 220 -7.73 4.06 33.28
N LEU A 221 -6.80 3.28 33.83
CA LEU A 221 -7.05 2.23 34.83
C LEU A 221 -8.22 1.31 34.40
N GLN A 222 -8.23 0.95 33.12
CA GLN A 222 -9.33 0.22 32.47
C GLN A 222 -9.04 -1.28 32.39
N SER A 223 -7.76 -1.66 32.36
CA SER A 223 -7.30 -3.04 32.23
C SER A 223 -6.18 -3.34 33.23
N ASN A 224 -5.99 -4.64 33.53
CA ASN A 224 -4.92 -5.10 34.40
C ASN A 224 -3.61 -5.20 33.61
N PHE A 225 -2.57 -4.53 34.10
CA PHE A 225 -1.23 -4.53 33.49
C PHE A 225 -0.70 -5.94 33.21
N TRP A 226 -0.72 -6.83 34.21
CA TRP A 226 -0.17 -8.18 34.09
C TRP A 226 -0.96 -9.05 33.10
N HIS A 227 -2.28 -8.88 33.06
CA HIS A 227 -3.11 -9.59 32.10
C HIS A 227 -2.81 -9.14 30.67
N ASN A 228 -2.64 -7.84 30.44
CA ASN A 228 -2.27 -7.32 29.13
C ASN A 228 -0.88 -7.81 28.71
N THR A 229 0.10 -7.79 29.63
CA THR A 229 1.45 -8.32 29.40
C THR A 229 1.40 -9.81 29.05
N LEU A 230 0.60 -10.61 29.76
CA LEU A 230 0.43 -12.02 29.45
C LEU A 230 -0.13 -12.22 28.04
N MET A 231 -1.14 -11.45 27.63
CA MET A 231 -1.71 -11.54 26.28
C MET A 231 -0.70 -11.14 25.20
N LEU A 232 0.13 -10.12 25.43
CA LEU A 232 1.24 -9.77 24.54
C LEU A 232 2.24 -10.93 24.41
N VAL A 233 2.63 -11.55 25.52
CA VAL A 233 3.55 -12.70 25.50
C VAL A 233 2.96 -13.87 24.72
N VAL A 234 1.68 -14.18 24.91
CA VAL A 234 1.00 -15.26 24.17
C VAL A 234 1.08 -15.01 22.67
N GLY A 235 0.73 -13.82 22.20
CA GLY A 235 0.79 -13.49 20.78
C GLY A 235 2.20 -13.47 20.20
N THR A 236 3.19 -12.98 20.96
CA THR A 236 4.61 -13.06 20.59
C THR A 236 5.06 -14.50 20.41
N VAL A 237 4.77 -15.39 21.37
CA VAL A 237 5.18 -16.80 21.30
C VAL A 237 4.51 -17.52 20.13
N THR A 238 3.21 -17.31 19.91
CA THR A 238 2.53 -17.91 18.76
C THR A 238 3.07 -17.38 17.43
N GLY A 239 3.38 -16.08 17.37
CA GLY A 239 4.01 -15.45 16.21
C GLY A 239 5.38 -16.05 15.91
N LEU A 240 6.25 -16.17 16.92
CA LEU A 240 7.60 -16.75 16.81
C LEU A 240 7.56 -18.19 16.29
N ILE A 241 6.61 -19.00 16.78
CA ILE A 241 6.45 -20.39 16.31
C ILE A 241 5.99 -20.38 14.84
N ALA A 242 5.01 -19.55 14.47
CA ALA A 242 4.48 -19.51 13.10
C ALA A 242 5.55 -19.06 12.09
N THR A 243 6.19 -17.92 12.33
CA THR A 243 7.24 -17.38 11.44
C THR A 243 8.47 -18.28 11.43
N GLY A 244 8.89 -18.79 12.59
CA GLY A 244 10.04 -19.67 12.70
C GLY A 244 9.88 -20.98 11.93
N LEU A 245 8.66 -21.51 11.79
CA LEU A 245 8.39 -22.73 11.01
C LEU A 245 8.17 -22.44 9.53
N ILE A 246 7.34 -21.45 9.20
CA ILE A 246 6.92 -21.17 7.82
C ILE A 246 8.05 -20.46 7.07
N ASP A 247 8.56 -19.37 7.62
CA ASP A 247 9.52 -18.54 6.90
C ASP A 247 10.87 -19.24 6.77
N SER A 248 11.31 -19.96 7.81
CA SER A 248 12.54 -20.76 7.73
C SER A 248 12.47 -21.87 6.67
N TYR A 249 11.28 -22.42 6.39
CA TYR A 249 11.10 -23.40 5.32
C TYR A 249 11.30 -22.76 3.93
N PHE A 250 10.67 -21.63 3.67
CA PHE A 250 10.77 -20.96 2.36
C PHE A 250 12.16 -20.33 2.11
N TRP A 251 12.80 -19.82 3.15
CA TRP A 251 14.16 -19.27 3.07
C TRP A 251 15.26 -20.35 3.10
N GLY A 252 14.95 -21.56 3.56
CA GLY A 252 15.89 -22.68 3.59
C GLY A 252 16.87 -22.70 4.77
N TYR A 253 16.79 -21.74 5.69
CA TYR A 253 17.58 -21.68 6.93
C TYR A 253 16.72 -21.13 8.08
N TRP A 254 17.17 -21.32 9.32
CA TRP A 254 16.42 -20.82 10.49
C TRP A 254 16.51 -19.31 10.61
N LEU A 255 15.37 -18.61 10.55
CA LEU A 255 15.32 -17.17 10.81
C LEU A 255 13.96 -16.71 11.32
N ILE A 256 13.93 -15.45 11.75
CA ILE A 256 12.70 -14.68 11.98
C ILE A 256 12.85 -13.38 11.19
N PRO A 257 12.15 -13.22 10.05
CA PRO A 257 12.39 -12.14 9.09
C PRO A 257 12.38 -10.76 9.76
N GLU A 258 11.40 -10.52 10.61
CA GLU A 258 11.19 -9.22 11.22
C GLU A 258 12.27 -8.87 12.26
N LEU A 259 12.84 -9.84 12.96
CA LEU A 259 13.97 -9.60 13.88
C LEU A 259 15.26 -9.30 13.11
N VAL A 260 15.47 -9.95 11.96
CA VAL A 260 16.59 -9.64 11.06
C VAL A 260 16.46 -8.22 10.51
N SER A 261 15.26 -7.84 10.06
CA SER A 261 14.93 -6.48 9.61
C SER A 261 15.18 -5.43 10.69
N PHE A 262 14.73 -5.69 11.92
CA PHE A 262 14.98 -4.80 13.06
C PHE A 262 16.46 -4.60 13.35
N LYS A 263 17.23 -5.69 13.35
CA LYS A 263 18.68 -5.63 13.56
C LYS A 263 19.36 -4.81 12.46
N PHE A 264 19.01 -5.05 11.21
CA PHE A 264 19.58 -4.34 10.07
C PHE A 264 19.24 -2.85 10.08
N ASN A 265 17.96 -2.50 10.19
CA ASN A 265 17.51 -1.12 10.03
C ASN A 265 17.78 -0.27 11.27
N ILE A 266 17.48 -0.78 12.46
CA ILE A 266 17.49 0.01 13.71
C ILE A 266 18.79 -0.16 14.48
N LEU A 267 19.33 -1.39 14.60
CA LEU A 267 20.56 -1.60 15.38
C LEU A 267 21.82 -1.21 14.59
N PHE A 268 21.86 -1.49 13.29
CA PHE A 268 22.98 -1.06 12.42
C PHE A 268 22.76 0.31 11.77
N GLY A 269 21.58 0.92 11.95
CA GLY A 269 21.31 2.28 11.50
C GLY A 269 21.13 2.43 9.99
N LYS A 270 21.06 1.32 9.22
CA LYS A 270 20.91 1.34 7.76
C LYS A 270 19.63 2.03 7.28
N SER A 271 18.64 2.25 8.15
CA SER A 271 17.47 3.05 7.81
C SER A 271 17.81 4.51 7.45
N THR A 272 18.92 5.08 7.95
CA THR A 272 19.28 6.48 7.67
C THR A 272 19.75 6.72 6.24
N GLU A 273 20.16 5.65 5.54
CA GLU A 273 20.59 5.70 4.14
C GLU A 273 19.43 6.01 3.20
N TRP A 274 18.18 5.79 3.64
CA TRP A 274 16.96 6.07 2.88
C TRP A 274 16.39 7.47 3.15
N GLY A 275 17.24 8.40 3.60
CA GLY A 275 16.86 9.76 3.97
C GLY A 275 16.43 9.94 5.44
N VAL A 276 16.62 11.17 5.94
CA VAL A 276 16.33 11.55 7.33
C VAL A 276 15.45 12.78 7.37
N GLU A 277 14.42 12.73 8.21
CA GLU A 277 13.49 13.83 8.39
C GLU A 277 13.42 14.35 9.83
N PRO A 278 13.05 15.63 10.06
CA PRO A 278 12.81 16.17 11.39
C PRO A 278 11.79 15.36 12.20
N TRP A 279 11.92 15.38 13.53
CA TRP A 279 10.97 14.72 14.45
C TRP A 279 9.50 15.15 14.20
N SER A 280 9.30 16.42 13.83
CA SER A 280 7.99 17.00 13.59
C SER A 280 7.31 16.54 12.29
N SER A 281 7.99 15.84 11.38
CA SER A 281 7.44 15.53 10.05
C SER A 281 6.15 14.71 10.10
N TYR A 282 6.03 13.74 11.02
CA TYR A 282 4.76 13.01 11.19
C TYR A 282 3.58 13.90 11.56
N PHE A 283 3.82 14.93 12.37
CA PHE A 283 2.76 15.84 12.82
C PHE A 283 2.47 16.95 11.82
N LEU A 284 3.50 17.45 11.11
CA LEU A 284 3.35 18.59 10.21
C LEU A 284 3.07 18.18 8.76
N ASN A 285 3.80 17.19 8.24
CA ASN A 285 3.74 16.80 6.83
C ASN A 285 2.78 15.61 6.64
N TYR A 286 3.12 14.46 7.23
CA TYR A 286 2.37 13.22 7.00
C TYR A 286 0.93 13.29 7.53
N SER A 287 0.66 14.02 8.62
CA SER A 287 -0.71 14.17 9.11
C SER A 287 -1.61 14.92 8.09
N GLN A 288 -1.05 15.89 7.37
CA GLN A 288 -1.79 16.62 6.33
C GLN A 288 -1.94 15.77 5.07
N GLN A 289 -0.92 14.97 4.73
CA GLN A 289 -0.95 14.04 3.62
C GLN A 289 -1.99 12.92 3.84
N LEU A 290 -1.99 12.30 5.03
CA LEU A 290 -2.86 11.16 5.37
C LEU A 290 -4.32 11.55 5.60
N PHE A 291 -4.57 12.77 6.08
CA PHE A 291 -5.91 13.28 6.33
C PHE A 291 -6.26 14.38 5.34
N LYS A 292 -6.77 14.01 4.16
CA LYS A 292 -7.25 14.98 3.16
C LYS A 292 -8.78 15.01 3.10
N PRO A 293 -9.42 16.18 3.31
CA PRO A 293 -8.84 17.47 3.70
C PRO A 293 -8.38 17.48 5.16
N ALA A 294 -7.32 18.25 5.47
CA ALA A 294 -6.71 18.33 6.81
C ALA A 294 -7.65 18.86 7.90
N THR A 295 -8.80 19.45 7.49
CA THR A 295 -9.85 19.89 8.41
C THR A 295 -10.37 18.76 9.30
N ILE A 296 -10.26 17.49 8.88
CA ILE A 296 -10.63 16.32 9.70
C ILE A 296 -9.83 16.26 11.00
N LEU A 297 -8.58 16.74 11.01
CA LEU A 297 -7.75 16.79 12.21
C LEU A 297 -8.38 17.66 13.32
N LEU A 298 -9.18 18.66 12.96
CA LEU A 298 -9.91 19.49 13.94
C LEU A 298 -10.96 18.69 14.73
N LEU A 299 -11.46 17.58 14.18
CA LEU A 299 -12.40 16.67 14.85
C LEU A 299 -11.72 15.80 15.92
N LEU A 300 -10.38 15.70 15.89
CA LEU A 300 -9.60 14.94 16.85
C LEU A 300 -9.39 15.71 18.16
N ILE A 301 -9.61 17.03 18.17
CA ILE A 301 -9.54 17.84 19.38
C ILE A 301 -10.60 17.31 20.36
N PRO A 302 -10.23 16.95 21.60
CA PRO A 302 -11.13 16.36 22.58
C PRO A 302 -12.19 17.38 23.04
N TYR A 303 -13.25 17.57 22.25
CA TYR A 303 -14.36 18.44 22.62
C TYR A 303 -15.36 17.72 23.52
N GLY A 304 -15.01 17.66 24.80
CA GLY A 304 -15.86 17.21 25.89
C GLY A 304 -15.80 15.71 26.15
N ASN A 305 -15.97 15.35 27.44
CA ASN A 305 -15.93 14.00 28.02
C ASN A 305 -17.08 13.07 27.55
N TYR A 306 -17.49 13.14 26.28
CA TYR A 306 -18.51 12.26 25.73
C TYR A 306 -17.88 10.92 25.34
N ASP A 307 -17.82 10.02 26.31
CA ASP A 307 -17.54 8.62 26.07
C ASP A 307 -18.86 7.92 25.65
N PRO A 308 -18.99 7.46 24.39
CA PRO A 308 -20.19 6.78 23.91
C PRO A 308 -20.43 5.42 24.61
N PHE A 309 -19.41 4.87 25.27
CA PHE A 309 -19.42 3.58 25.95
C PHE A 309 -19.51 3.70 27.48
N ASN A 310 -19.82 4.90 27.98
CA ASN A 310 -20.07 5.12 29.40
C ASN A 310 -21.46 4.56 29.79
N ASP A 311 -21.45 3.57 30.68
CA ASP A 311 -22.63 2.88 31.24
C ASP A 311 -23.37 3.67 32.32
N GLY A 312 -22.93 4.90 32.62
CA GLY A 312 -23.57 5.79 33.59
C GLY A 312 -23.36 5.39 35.05
N ARG A 313 -22.61 4.31 35.32
CA ARG A 313 -22.29 3.88 36.69
C ARG A 313 -21.25 4.82 37.29
N LYS A 314 -21.57 5.37 38.46
CA LYS A 314 -20.66 6.22 39.24
C LYS A 314 -19.67 5.33 39.99
N ILE A 315 -18.40 5.70 39.94
CA ILE A 315 -17.32 5.00 40.64
C ILE A 315 -17.26 5.55 42.08
N PRO A 316 -17.36 4.70 43.12
CA PRO A 316 -17.16 5.15 44.50
C PRO A 316 -15.75 5.70 44.70
N SER A 317 -15.61 6.84 45.38
CA SER A 317 -14.31 7.50 45.62
C SER A 317 -13.34 6.70 46.49
N ASN A 318 -13.87 5.78 47.30
CA ASN A 318 -13.10 5.04 48.32
C ASN A 318 -12.62 3.67 47.82
N LEU A 319 -12.80 3.36 46.54
CA LEU A 319 -12.48 2.05 45.98
C LEU A 319 -10.96 1.89 45.80
N LYS A 320 -10.41 0.74 46.23
CA LYS A 320 -8.99 0.43 46.02
C LYS A 320 -8.68 0.36 44.53
N ARG A 321 -7.49 0.78 44.11
CA ARG A 321 -7.06 0.78 42.69
C ARG A 321 -7.26 -0.58 42.01
N SER A 322 -7.07 -1.69 42.73
CA SER A 322 -7.30 -3.06 42.26
C SER A 322 -8.77 -3.44 42.06
N GLU A 323 -9.73 -2.60 42.42
CA GLU A 323 -11.16 -2.91 42.30
C GLU A 323 -11.82 -2.04 41.21
N HIS A 324 -11.12 -1.01 40.71
CA HIS A 324 -11.66 -0.06 39.72
C HIS A 324 -12.05 -0.74 38.40
N TYR A 325 -11.35 -1.80 37.99
CA TYR A 325 -11.65 -2.52 36.75
C TYR A 325 -12.94 -3.37 36.83
N LEU A 326 -13.41 -3.73 38.04
CA LEU A 326 -14.61 -4.56 38.23
C LEU A 326 -15.92 -3.79 38.03
N LEU A 327 -15.89 -2.46 38.25
CA LEU A 327 -17.08 -1.61 38.22
C LEU A 327 -17.33 -0.92 36.89
N LYS A 328 -16.32 -0.87 36.01
CA LYS A 328 -16.42 -0.23 34.69
C LYS A 328 -16.90 -1.25 33.66
N HIS A 329 -17.75 -0.81 32.73
CA HIS A 329 -17.96 -1.56 31.50
C HIS A 329 -16.59 -1.78 30.80
N PRO A 330 -16.25 -2.99 30.33
CA PRO A 330 -14.94 -3.30 29.74
C PRO A 330 -14.53 -2.36 28.60
N ALA A 331 -15.51 -1.93 27.79
CA ALA A 331 -15.30 -1.00 26.67
C ALA A 331 -15.24 0.49 27.07
N ARG A 332 -15.43 0.84 28.35
CA ARG A 332 -15.42 2.25 28.79
C ARG A 332 -14.08 2.91 28.45
N TYR A 333 -14.11 4.13 27.92
CA TYR A 333 -12.94 4.86 27.42
C TYR A 333 -12.14 4.16 26.30
N SER A 334 -12.59 3.06 25.70
CA SER A 334 -11.77 2.30 24.75
C SER A 334 -11.34 3.13 23.53
N ILE A 335 -12.23 3.98 22.99
CA ILE A 335 -11.90 4.91 21.90
C ILE A 335 -10.85 5.94 22.34
N ASP A 336 -10.96 6.48 23.56
CA ASP A 336 -10.01 7.47 24.07
C ASP A 336 -8.64 6.85 24.36
N ILE A 337 -8.62 5.64 24.93
CA ILE A 337 -7.40 4.84 25.14
C ILE A 337 -6.69 4.65 23.80
N LEU A 338 -7.39 4.17 22.78
CA LEU A 338 -6.82 3.94 21.46
C LEU A 338 -6.34 5.25 20.83
N TRP A 339 -7.12 6.32 20.91
CA TRP A 339 -6.74 7.63 20.37
C TRP A 339 -5.48 8.21 21.04
N VAL A 340 -5.42 8.23 22.38
CA VAL A 340 -4.22 8.66 23.11
C VAL A 340 -3.02 7.79 22.73
N SER A 341 -3.24 6.48 22.62
CA SER A 341 -2.19 5.54 22.24
C SER A 341 -1.68 5.78 20.82
N SER A 342 -2.57 6.10 19.87
CA SER A 342 -2.19 6.47 18.51
C SER A 342 -1.34 7.74 18.48
N VAL A 343 -1.68 8.76 19.27
CA VAL A 343 -0.87 9.99 19.37
C VAL A 343 0.51 9.69 19.95
N LEU A 344 0.58 8.90 21.04
CA LEU A 344 1.84 8.50 21.65
C LEU A 344 2.68 7.60 20.75
N PHE A 345 2.03 6.73 19.98
CA PHE A 345 2.70 5.88 18.99
C PHE A 345 3.31 6.71 17.88
N VAL A 346 2.56 7.65 17.28
CA VAL A 346 3.11 8.58 16.28
C VAL A 346 4.28 9.38 16.88
N ALA A 347 4.16 9.86 18.13
CA ALA A 347 5.25 10.55 18.81
C ALA A 347 6.49 9.65 19.06
N GLY A 348 6.27 8.36 19.32
CA GLY A 348 7.33 7.36 19.45
C GLY A 348 8.03 7.10 18.11
N MET A 349 7.25 6.91 17.05
CA MET A 349 7.77 6.73 15.69
C MET A 349 8.50 7.97 15.17
N SER A 350 8.13 9.17 15.61
CA SER A 350 8.84 10.42 15.27
C SER A 350 10.31 10.46 15.68
N PHE A 351 10.75 9.61 16.61
CA PHE A 351 12.17 9.49 16.96
C PHE A 351 13.00 8.70 15.95
N GLN A 352 12.39 7.91 15.06
CA GLN A 352 13.12 7.28 13.97
C GLN A 352 13.62 8.34 12.99
N PRO A 353 14.90 8.34 12.60
CA PRO A 353 15.44 9.31 11.65
C PRO A 353 14.70 9.26 10.32
N HIS A 354 14.63 8.07 9.73
CA HIS A 354 13.86 7.79 8.53
C HIS A 354 12.38 7.65 8.87
N LYS A 355 11.52 8.22 8.03
CA LYS A 355 10.09 8.27 8.24
C LYS A 355 9.38 7.93 6.95
N GLU A 356 8.29 7.20 7.11
CA GLU A 356 7.35 6.93 6.04
C GLU A 356 5.93 6.93 6.59
N TRP A 357 4.97 7.41 5.81
CA TRP A 357 3.56 7.46 6.20
C TRP A 357 3.01 6.06 6.53
N ARG A 358 3.50 5.02 5.84
CA ARG A 358 3.03 3.64 6.00
C ARG A 358 3.29 3.08 7.40
N PHE A 359 4.35 3.51 8.08
CA PHE A 359 4.65 3.05 9.45
C PHE A 359 3.60 3.49 10.47
N VAL A 360 2.84 4.57 10.20
CA VAL A 360 1.79 5.08 11.09
C VAL A 360 0.37 4.80 10.60
N ILE A 361 0.21 4.10 9.46
CA ILE A 361 -1.09 3.87 8.81
C ILE A 361 -2.12 3.17 9.71
N TYR A 362 -1.64 2.33 10.63
CA TYR A 362 -2.47 1.58 11.59
C TYR A 362 -3.27 2.48 12.53
N THR A 363 -2.85 3.74 12.70
CA THR A 363 -3.53 4.71 13.55
C THR A 363 -4.71 5.38 12.87
N ILE A 364 -4.77 5.37 11.54
CA ILE A 364 -5.80 6.09 10.78
C ILE A 364 -7.21 5.64 11.12
N PRO A 365 -7.55 4.33 11.18
CA PRO A 365 -8.88 3.90 11.57
C PRO A 365 -9.29 4.39 12.97
N VAL A 366 -8.33 4.47 13.90
CA VAL A 366 -8.58 4.98 15.26
C VAL A 366 -8.85 6.48 15.26
N PHE A 367 -8.07 7.27 14.52
CA PHE A 367 -8.29 8.70 14.39
C PHE A 367 -9.63 9.01 13.73
N LEU A 368 -9.96 8.34 12.63
CA LEU A 368 -11.26 8.51 11.97
C LEU A 368 -12.42 8.07 12.88
N LEU A 369 -12.25 7.02 13.67
CA LEU A 369 -13.24 6.62 14.66
C LEU A 369 -13.43 7.69 15.74
N LYS A 370 -12.35 8.29 16.25
CA LYS A 370 -12.43 9.41 17.20
C LYS A 370 -13.17 10.59 16.58
N ALA A 371 -12.83 10.99 15.36
CA ALA A 371 -13.53 12.05 14.62
C ALA A 371 -15.03 11.72 14.43
N ALA A 372 -15.36 10.47 14.14
CA ALA A 372 -16.75 10.00 14.01
C ALA A 372 -17.54 10.14 15.33
N THR A 373 -16.90 9.93 16.49
CA THR A 373 -17.56 10.17 17.79
C THR A 373 -17.90 11.65 18.00
N THR A 374 -17.03 12.57 17.57
CA THR A 374 -17.25 14.02 17.64
C THR A 374 -18.45 14.43 16.77
N LEU A 375 -18.47 13.99 15.51
CA LEU A 375 -19.59 14.24 14.59
C LEU A 375 -20.90 13.61 15.09
N CYS A 376 -20.82 12.40 15.64
CA CYS A 376 -21.95 11.75 16.28
C CYS A 376 -22.50 12.59 17.44
N GLY A 377 -21.63 13.06 18.33
CA GLY A 377 -21.99 13.93 19.45
C GLY A 377 -22.70 15.20 19.01
N TRP A 378 -22.21 15.87 17.96
CA TRP A 378 -22.86 17.04 17.36
C TRP A 378 -24.22 16.70 16.74
N SER A 379 -24.35 15.55 16.08
CA SER A 379 -25.61 15.09 15.49
C SER A 379 -26.70 14.71 16.51
N ILE A 380 -26.30 14.37 17.74
CA ILE A 380 -27.22 13.93 18.81
C ILE A 380 -27.60 15.09 19.74
N LYS A 381 -26.66 15.99 20.05
CA LYS A 381 -26.86 17.08 21.01
C LYS A 381 -27.86 18.12 20.48
N ARG A 382 -29.13 17.98 20.88
CA ARG A 382 -30.10 19.08 20.79
C ARG A 382 -29.89 20.04 21.96
N SER A 383 -29.36 21.21 21.67
CA SER A 383 -29.11 22.27 22.66
C SER A 383 -29.40 23.65 22.06
N LYS A 384 -29.34 24.72 22.87
CA LYS A 384 -29.40 26.11 22.39
C LYS A 384 -28.35 26.43 21.30
N LYS A 385 -27.31 25.60 21.16
CA LYS A 385 -26.27 25.70 20.13
C LYS A 385 -26.58 24.89 18.85
N TYR A 386 -27.82 24.49 18.62
CA TYR A 386 -28.21 23.68 17.44
C TYR A 386 -27.74 24.31 16.11
N ILE A 387 -27.89 25.63 15.96
CA ILE A 387 -27.44 26.35 14.75
C ILE A 387 -25.95 26.13 14.52
N ILE A 388 -25.12 26.30 15.56
CA ILE A 388 -23.67 26.10 15.48
C ILE A 388 -23.34 24.67 15.05
N TYR A 389 -23.93 23.66 15.70
CA TYR A 389 -23.67 22.25 15.35
C TYR A 389 -24.19 21.90 13.95
N SER A 390 -25.32 22.47 13.53
CA SER A 390 -25.84 22.29 12.17
C SER A 390 -24.90 22.89 11.13
N THR A 391 -24.40 24.11 11.34
CA THR A 391 -23.44 24.75 10.45
C THR A 391 -22.13 23.96 10.38
N LEU A 392 -21.60 23.51 11.53
CA LEU A 392 -20.40 22.67 11.58
C LEU A 392 -20.61 21.34 10.84
N LEU A 393 -21.75 20.67 11.06
CA LEU A 393 -22.05 19.41 10.35
C LEU A 393 -22.14 19.62 8.83
N THR A 394 -22.78 20.71 8.38
CA THR A 394 -22.81 21.06 6.95
C THR A 394 -21.40 21.33 6.40
N PHE A 395 -20.58 22.07 7.15
CA PHE A 395 -19.19 22.34 6.77
C PHE A 395 -18.37 21.06 6.64
N PHE A 396 -18.43 20.16 7.63
CA PHE A 396 -17.70 18.89 7.58
C PHE A 396 -18.25 17.94 6.51
N PHE A 397 -19.56 17.95 6.26
CA PHE A 397 -20.14 17.19 5.16
C PHE A 397 -19.64 17.71 3.80
N ALA A 398 -19.53 19.03 3.61
CA ALA A 398 -18.95 19.59 2.39
C ALA A 398 -17.47 19.21 2.22
N ASN A 399 -16.67 19.24 3.30
CA ASN A 399 -15.28 18.77 3.28
C ASN A 399 -15.17 17.29 2.95
N LEU A 400 -16.14 16.47 3.39
CA LEU A 400 -16.18 15.06 3.09
C LEU A 400 -16.40 14.80 1.59
N VAL A 401 -17.35 15.52 0.98
CA VAL A 401 -17.59 15.47 -0.47
C VAL A 401 -16.34 15.91 -1.24
N LEU A 402 -15.69 16.99 -0.79
CA LEU A 402 -14.42 17.45 -1.37
C LEU A 402 -13.32 16.39 -1.23
N GLY A 403 -13.17 15.78 -0.06
CA GLY A 403 -12.20 14.73 0.21
C GLY A 403 -12.38 13.50 -0.66
N THR A 404 -13.63 13.03 -0.82
CA THR A 404 -13.92 11.93 -1.74
C THR A 404 -13.59 12.30 -3.20
N GLY A 405 -13.90 13.53 -3.63
CA GLY A 405 -13.50 14.01 -4.96
C GLY A 405 -11.97 14.03 -5.15
N LEU A 406 -11.23 14.53 -4.15
CA LEU A 406 -9.77 14.53 -4.14
C LEU A 406 -9.20 13.10 -4.13
N SER A 407 -9.79 12.19 -3.36
CA SER A 407 -9.38 10.78 -3.32
C SER A 407 -9.51 10.11 -4.69
N ILE A 408 -10.62 10.36 -5.40
CA ILE A 408 -10.82 9.85 -6.76
C ILE A 408 -9.77 10.44 -7.72
N LEU A 409 -9.54 11.76 -7.66
CA LEU A 409 -8.55 12.44 -8.48
C LEU A 409 -7.13 11.92 -8.22
N MET A 410 -6.74 11.79 -6.96
CA MET A 410 -5.43 11.25 -6.57
C MET A 410 -5.26 9.82 -7.06
N GLY A 411 -6.29 8.97 -6.94
CA GLY A 411 -6.24 7.61 -7.48
C GLY A 411 -6.05 7.59 -8.99
N TYR A 412 -6.69 8.52 -9.71
CA TYR A 412 -6.51 8.68 -11.15
C TYR A 412 -5.09 9.14 -11.50
N VAL A 413 -4.57 10.17 -10.83
CA VAL A 413 -3.18 10.62 -11.03
C VAL A 413 -2.16 9.52 -10.72
N SER A 414 -2.30 8.83 -9.58
CA SER A 414 -1.40 7.75 -9.17
C SER A 414 -1.41 6.57 -10.14
N SER A 415 -2.44 6.41 -10.98
CA SER A 415 -2.50 5.33 -11.98
C SER A 415 -1.44 5.43 -13.07
N PHE A 416 -0.88 6.61 -13.30
CA PHE A 416 0.16 6.86 -14.30
C PHE A 416 1.59 6.60 -13.79
N ASN A 417 1.74 6.16 -12.53
CA ASN A 417 3.05 5.88 -11.93
C ASN A 417 3.56 4.45 -12.21
N TYR A 418 3.07 3.78 -13.26
CA TYR A 418 3.42 2.38 -13.57
C TYR A 418 3.89 2.16 -15.01
N PRO A 419 4.91 2.92 -15.49
CA PRO A 419 5.40 2.81 -16.87
C PRO A 419 5.94 1.42 -17.21
N GLY A 420 6.57 0.70 -16.27
CA GLY A 420 7.07 -0.66 -16.51
C GLY A 420 5.94 -1.65 -16.82
N GLY A 421 4.81 -1.54 -16.11
CA GLY A 421 3.62 -2.35 -16.35
C GLY A 421 2.99 -2.08 -17.71
N ASP A 422 2.98 -0.82 -18.15
CA ASP A 422 2.53 -0.44 -19.50
C ASP A 422 3.50 -0.97 -20.57
N ALA A 423 4.81 -0.85 -20.33
CA ALA A 423 5.84 -1.29 -21.25
C ALA A 423 5.76 -2.80 -21.54
N ILE A 424 5.73 -3.64 -20.50
CA ILE A 424 5.64 -5.10 -20.66
C ILE A 424 4.34 -5.52 -21.33
N THR A 425 3.23 -4.86 -21.01
CA THR A 425 1.92 -5.14 -21.62
C THR A 425 1.92 -4.79 -23.10
N SER A 426 2.54 -3.68 -23.48
CA SER A 426 2.70 -3.26 -24.87
C SER A 426 3.63 -4.20 -25.64
N LEU A 427 4.74 -4.64 -25.04
CA LEU A 427 5.65 -5.62 -25.63
C LEU A 427 4.97 -6.98 -25.84
N ASN A 428 4.27 -7.51 -24.83
CA ASN A 428 3.59 -8.81 -24.96
C ASN A 428 2.51 -8.78 -26.05
N LYS A 429 1.79 -7.65 -26.21
CA LYS A 429 0.86 -7.46 -27.34
C LYS A 429 1.59 -7.44 -28.69
N PHE A 430 2.73 -6.78 -28.78
CA PHE A 430 3.55 -6.74 -29.99
C PHE A 430 4.04 -8.14 -30.39
N ILE A 431 4.63 -8.87 -29.44
CA ILE A 431 5.11 -10.25 -29.65
C ILE A 431 3.97 -11.17 -30.07
N HIS A 432 2.83 -11.10 -29.38
CA HIS A 432 1.65 -11.91 -29.72
C HIS A 432 1.12 -11.63 -31.13
N ASN A 433 1.06 -10.36 -31.54
CA ASN A 433 0.56 -9.99 -32.87
C ASN A 433 1.50 -10.42 -34.01
N GLN A 434 2.80 -10.53 -33.75
CA GLN A 434 3.80 -10.95 -34.73
C GLN A 434 3.83 -12.47 -34.94
N ASN A 435 3.16 -13.26 -34.09
CA ASN A 435 3.20 -14.74 -34.10
C ASN A 435 4.63 -15.29 -34.16
N PHE A 436 5.51 -14.80 -33.28
CA PHE A 436 6.86 -15.34 -33.18
C PHE A 436 6.83 -16.85 -32.93
N THR A 437 7.66 -17.59 -33.68
CA THR A 437 7.77 -19.05 -33.59
C THR A 437 9.08 -19.51 -32.97
N GLU A 438 9.98 -18.57 -32.72
CA GLU A 438 11.30 -18.78 -32.12
C GLU A 438 11.29 -18.24 -30.69
N GLU A 439 12.16 -18.79 -29.85
CA GLU A 439 12.35 -18.29 -28.49
C GLU A 439 12.95 -16.89 -28.55
N SER A 440 12.38 -15.93 -27.81
CA SER A 440 12.87 -14.56 -27.74
C SER A 440 13.36 -14.21 -26.34
N LEU A 441 14.50 -13.53 -26.25
CA LEU A 441 15.06 -13.03 -25.00
C LEU A 441 14.65 -11.55 -24.78
N VAL A 442 13.98 -11.28 -23.67
CA VAL A 442 13.59 -9.93 -23.24
C VAL A 442 14.43 -9.53 -22.04
N HIS A 443 15.27 -8.51 -22.18
CA HIS A 443 15.98 -7.89 -21.06
C HIS A 443 15.15 -6.74 -20.46
N MET A 444 15.05 -6.72 -19.14
CA MET A 444 14.33 -5.70 -18.38
C MET A 444 15.30 -5.10 -17.36
N ASP A 445 15.47 -3.79 -17.43
CA ASP A 445 16.31 -3.06 -16.48
C ASP A 445 15.66 -2.88 -15.10
N VAL A 446 16.44 -2.35 -14.16
CA VAL A 446 15.99 -2.09 -12.79
C VAL A 446 14.79 -1.14 -12.77
N ALA A 447 14.84 -0.05 -13.54
CA ALA A 447 13.79 0.96 -13.58
C ALA A 447 12.44 0.40 -14.05
N SER A 448 12.44 -0.47 -15.07
CA SER A 448 11.23 -1.15 -15.55
C SER A 448 10.69 -2.14 -14.52
N CYS A 449 11.57 -2.91 -13.87
CA CYS A 449 11.19 -3.83 -12.80
C CYS A 449 10.60 -3.12 -11.57
N MET A 450 11.10 -1.94 -11.22
CA MET A 450 10.59 -1.15 -10.08
C MET A 450 9.26 -0.45 -10.37
N SER A 451 8.85 -0.36 -11.64
CA SER A 451 7.75 0.50 -12.10
C SER A 451 6.56 -0.25 -12.72
N GLY A 452 6.37 -1.54 -12.39
CA GLY A 452 5.11 -2.25 -12.69
C GLY A 452 5.24 -3.65 -13.24
N ILE A 453 6.45 -4.10 -13.56
CA ILE A 453 6.70 -5.45 -14.06
C ILE A 453 6.69 -6.45 -12.90
N THR A 454 5.90 -7.51 -13.04
CA THR A 454 5.88 -8.68 -12.15
C THR A 454 5.88 -9.96 -12.98
N ARG A 455 6.15 -11.12 -12.35
CA ARG A 455 6.03 -12.41 -13.03
C ARG A 455 4.59 -12.70 -13.50
N PHE A 456 3.57 -12.05 -12.92
CA PHE A 456 2.21 -12.10 -13.46
C PHE A 456 2.05 -11.33 -14.77
N THR A 457 2.84 -10.28 -15.00
CA THR A 457 2.79 -9.50 -16.25
C THR A 457 3.62 -10.11 -17.37
N GLU A 458 4.55 -11.00 -17.03
CA GLU A 458 5.33 -11.81 -17.98
C GLU A 458 4.41 -12.78 -18.75
N SER A 459 4.82 -13.18 -19.95
CA SER A 459 4.14 -14.19 -20.76
C SER A 459 4.51 -15.60 -20.32
N HIS A 460 3.52 -16.46 -20.07
CA HIS A 460 3.73 -17.83 -19.59
C HIS A 460 3.74 -18.89 -20.71
N GLY A 461 3.66 -18.45 -21.98
CA GLY A 461 3.58 -19.33 -23.15
C GLY A 461 4.88 -20.05 -23.53
N GLY A 462 5.96 -19.89 -22.76
CA GLY A 462 7.24 -20.61 -22.92
C GLY A 462 8.15 -20.13 -24.06
N LEU A 463 7.64 -19.31 -24.99
CA LEU A 463 8.41 -18.77 -26.12
C LEU A 463 9.19 -17.49 -25.79
N VAL A 464 8.96 -16.89 -24.62
CA VAL A 464 9.62 -15.66 -24.21
C VAL A 464 10.35 -15.91 -22.92
N LYS A 465 11.65 -15.65 -22.90
CA LYS A 465 12.48 -15.71 -21.71
C LYS A 465 12.74 -14.28 -21.25
N TYR A 466 12.44 -14.00 -19.99
CA TYR A 466 12.70 -12.71 -19.37
C TYR A 466 13.99 -12.78 -18.56
N ASP A 467 14.83 -11.77 -18.74
CA ASP A 467 16.11 -11.63 -18.07
C ASP A 467 16.20 -10.27 -17.36
N LYS A 468 16.73 -10.28 -16.14
CA LYS A 468 16.86 -9.11 -15.25
C LYS A 468 18.31 -8.88 -14.85
N THR A 469 19.27 -9.28 -15.69
CA THR A 469 20.69 -9.16 -15.36
C THR A 469 21.06 -7.70 -15.12
N GLU A 470 21.47 -7.40 -13.88
CA GLU A 470 21.85 -6.06 -13.43
C GLU A 470 23.37 -5.82 -13.55
N LYS A 471 24.17 -6.88 -13.40
CA LYS A 471 25.65 -6.78 -13.42
C LYS A 471 26.15 -6.51 -14.83
N GLU A 472 26.98 -5.49 -14.95
CA GLU A 472 27.52 -5.00 -16.23
C GLU A 472 28.20 -6.10 -17.06
N LEU A 473 29.09 -6.87 -16.43
CA LEU A 473 29.85 -7.93 -17.11
C LEU A 473 28.94 -9.07 -17.60
N ASP A 474 27.93 -9.43 -16.83
CA ASP A 474 27.01 -10.50 -17.20
C ASP A 474 26.03 -10.02 -18.28
N LEU A 475 25.61 -8.75 -18.22
CA LEU A 475 24.81 -8.12 -19.28
C LEU A 475 25.57 -8.08 -20.62
N LEU A 476 26.87 -7.79 -20.60
CA LEU A 476 27.72 -7.83 -21.80
C LEU A 476 27.74 -9.22 -22.45
N LYS A 477 27.76 -10.30 -21.65
CA LYS A 477 27.81 -11.68 -22.17
C LYS A 477 26.55 -12.05 -22.95
N ILE A 478 25.39 -11.59 -22.47
CA ILE A 478 24.09 -11.88 -23.10
C ILE A 478 23.68 -10.80 -24.10
N TRP A 479 24.45 -9.71 -24.25
CA TRP A 479 24.00 -8.52 -24.98
C TRP A 479 23.47 -8.85 -26.37
N ASN A 480 24.29 -9.52 -27.18
CA ASN A 480 23.93 -9.87 -28.56
C ASN A 480 22.82 -10.92 -28.67
N ASP A 481 22.49 -11.61 -27.58
CA ASP A 481 21.39 -12.58 -27.50
C ASP A 481 20.05 -11.91 -27.16
N ILE A 482 20.05 -10.63 -26.73
CA ILE A 482 18.83 -9.89 -26.38
C ILE A 482 18.07 -9.49 -27.64
N ASP A 483 16.85 -9.99 -27.82
CA ASP A 483 15.97 -9.61 -28.93
C ASP A 483 15.18 -8.34 -28.61
N PHE A 484 14.71 -8.21 -27.38
CA PHE A 484 13.94 -7.05 -26.93
C PHE A 484 14.50 -6.50 -25.63
N ARG A 485 14.50 -5.17 -25.50
CA ARG A 485 14.96 -4.49 -24.29
C ARG A 485 13.96 -3.45 -23.83
N ILE A 486 13.63 -3.49 -22.55
CA ILE A 486 12.88 -2.44 -21.84
C ILE A 486 13.89 -1.69 -20.96
N THR A 487 14.08 -0.40 -21.23
CA THR A 487 15.13 0.39 -20.58
C THR A 487 14.72 1.85 -20.37
N GLU A 488 15.16 2.45 -19.27
CA GLU A 488 15.10 3.91 -19.04
C GLU A 488 16.10 4.66 -19.93
N ASN A 489 17.23 4.03 -20.26
CA ASN A 489 18.25 4.64 -21.10
C ASN A 489 17.78 4.70 -22.56
N SER A 490 17.69 5.90 -23.12
CA SER A 490 17.44 6.07 -24.55
C SER A 490 18.67 5.64 -25.37
N LEU A 491 18.45 4.71 -26.30
CA LEU A 491 19.46 4.23 -27.26
C LEU A 491 19.58 5.12 -28.51
N ASP A 492 18.95 6.30 -28.50
CA ASP A 492 18.96 7.26 -29.61
C ASP A 492 19.77 8.50 -29.21
N SER A 493 20.81 8.84 -29.98
CA SER A 493 21.66 10.02 -29.72
C SER A 493 20.90 11.33 -29.76
N THR A 494 19.79 11.39 -30.49
CA THR A 494 18.98 12.60 -30.65
C THR A 494 18.09 12.89 -29.46
N LEU A 495 17.85 11.90 -28.60
CA LEU A 495 17.07 11.99 -27.36
C LEU A 495 17.95 12.16 -26.12
N LYS A 496 19.27 12.36 -26.28
CA LYS A 496 20.22 12.64 -25.19
C LYS A 496 19.89 13.98 -24.53
N LEU A 497 19.08 13.93 -23.48
CA LEU A 497 18.93 15.01 -22.51
C LEU A 497 20.24 15.15 -21.72
N GLU A 498 20.67 16.39 -21.45
CA GLU A 498 21.84 16.65 -20.59
C GLU A 498 21.63 16.00 -19.21
N GLY A 499 22.41 14.97 -18.88
CA GLY A 499 22.41 14.32 -17.56
C GLY A 499 22.04 12.84 -17.51
N VAL A 500 21.59 12.22 -18.61
CA VAL A 500 21.28 10.77 -18.64
C VAL A 500 22.59 9.97 -18.59
N LYS A 501 22.71 9.02 -17.64
CA LYS A 501 23.86 8.10 -17.54
C LYS A 501 24.03 7.39 -18.89
N ASN A 502 25.25 7.38 -19.43
CA ASN A 502 25.53 6.58 -20.61
C ASN A 502 25.15 5.13 -20.31
N ASP A 503 24.51 4.47 -21.27
CA ASP A 503 24.35 3.02 -21.19
C ASP A 503 25.73 2.38 -21.07
N VAL A 504 25.87 1.39 -20.21
CA VAL A 504 27.18 0.78 -19.90
C VAL A 504 27.82 0.16 -21.16
N VAL A 505 26.98 -0.23 -22.12
CA VAL A 505 27.41 -0.87 -23.37
C VAL A 505 27.44 0.16 -24.51
N LEU A 506 28.62 0.32 -25.12
CA LEU A 506 28.75 1.01 -26.41
C LEU A 506 28.02 0.20 -27.48
N HIS A 507 26.96 0.77 -28.02
CA HIS A 507 26.08 0.13 -29.00
C HIS A 507 25.94 1.00 -30.25
N ASN A 508 25.61 0.38 -31.38
CA ASN A 508 25.23 1.13 -32.57
C ASN A 508 23.72 1.37 -32.56
N GLU A 509 23.32 2.64 -32.61
CA GLU A 509 21.91 3.06 -32.58
C GLU A 509 21.10 2.44 -33.74
N ASN A 510 21.74 2.18 -34.88
CA ASN A 510 21.09 1.54 -36.03
C ASN A 510 20.76 0.05 -35.82
N HIS A 511 21.33 -0.57 -34.78
CA HIS A 511 21.06 -1.97 -34.45
C HIS A 511 19.85 -2.14 -33.53
N TRP A 512 19.22 -1.04 -33.11
CA TRP A 512 18.04 -1.06 -32.25
C TRP A 512 16.91 -0.26 -32.88
N ARG A 513 15.73 -0.88 -32.97
CA ARG A 513 14.51 -0.25 -33.46
C ARG A 513 13.58 0.05 -32.29
N LEU A 514 13.23 1.32 -32.12
CA LEU A 514 12.25 1.73 -31.12
C LEU A 514 10.84 1.24 -31.51
N ILE A 515 10.21 0.48 -30.62
CA ILE A 515 8.85 -0.06 -30.80
C ILE A 515 7.82 0.84 -30.11
N HIS A 516 8.10 1.23 -28.87
CA HIS A 516 7.14 1.93 -28.01
C HIS A 516 7.86 2.75 -26.93
N LYS A 517 7.17 3.78 -26.45
CA LYS A 517 7.60 4.62 -25.34
C LYS A 517 6.52 4.58 -24.27
N ALA A 518 6.88 4.17 -23.05
CA ALA A 518 6.00 4.23 -21.91
C ALA A 518 6.23 5.55 -21.17
N GLU A 519 5.13 6.27 -20.94
CA GLU A 519 5.14 7.58 -20.29
C GLU A 519 5.01 7.43 -18.76
N LYS A 520 5.73 8.27 -18.01
CA LYS A 520 5.49 8.49 -16.58
C LYS A 520 4.73 9.79 -16.36
N PHE A 521 4.04 9.86 -15.23
CA PHE A 521 3.49 11.13 -14.73
C PHE A 521 4.63 12.08 -14.35
N GLU A 522 4.52 13.35 -14.74
CA GLU A 522 5.46 14.41 -14.35
C GLU A 522 4.81 15.42 -13.39
N ALA A 523 3.68 16.01 -13.80
CA ALA A 523 3.04 17.07 -13.02
C ALA A 523 1.54 17.21 -13.29
N VAL A 524 0.82 17.87 -12.38
CA VAL A 524 -0.53 18.36 -12.64
C VAL A 524 -0.48 19.83 -13.01
N THR A 525 -1.01 20.18 -14.17
CA THR A 525 -1.17 21.56 -14.61
C THR A 525 -2.54 22.12 -14.25
N VAL A 526 -2.57 23.37 -13.78
CA VAL A 526 -3.81 24.12 -13.49
C VAL A 526 -4.29 24.93 -14.69
N LEU A 527 -3.59 24.88 -15.82
CA LEU A 527 -3.92 25.66 -17.03
C LEU A 527 -5.36 25.43 -17.52
N PRO A 528 -5.92 24.20 -17.55
CA PRO A 528 -7.30 24.00 -17.96
C PRO A 528 -8.31 24.67 -17.02
N ILE A 529 -8.03 24.69 -15.71
CA ILE A 529 -8.86 25.39 -14.72
C ILE A 529 -8.79 26.90 -14.94
N ILE A 530 -7.58 27.44 -15.14
CA ILE A 530 -7.38 28.87 -15.44
C ILE A 530 -8.14 29.25 -16.71
N PHE A 531 -8.10 28.41 -17.75
CA PHE A 531 -8.85 28.63 -18.98
C PHE A 531 -10.36 28.70 -18.73
N ILE A 532 -10.92 27.75 -17.96
CA ILE A 532 -12.35 27.77 -17.58
C ILE A 532 -12.71 29.06 -16.85
N LEU A 533 -11.88 29.51 -15.91
CA LEU A 533 -12.10 30.76 -15.16
C LEU A 533 -12.01 32.00 -16.06
N GLN A 534 -11.07 32.01 -17.01
CA GLN A 534 -10.97 33.07 -18.01
C GLN A 534 -12.20 33.13 -18.93
N GLN A 535 -12.74 31.97 -19.33
CA GLN A 535 -13.98 31.92 -20.11
C GLN A 535 -15.20 32.39 -19.31
N GLN A 536 -15.28 32.05 -18.02
CA GLN A 536 -16.31 32.60 -17.12
C GLN A 536 -16.22 34.13 -17.00
N GLY A 537 -15.01 34.70 -17.02
CA GLY A 537 -14.80 36.15 -17.05
C GLY A 537 -15.31 36.81 -18.33
N LYS A 538 -15.40 36.06 -19.45
CA LYS A 538 -15.93 36.54 -20.74
C LYS A 538 -17.43 36.29 -20.90
N ASP A 539 -17.93 35.15 -20.41
CA ASP A 539 -19.34 34.77 -20.42
C ASP A 539 -19.77 34.29 -19.03
N SER A 540 -20.62 35.07 -18.35
CA SER A 540 -21.12 34.76 -17.01
C SER A 540 -21.92 33.46 -16.93
N ARG A 541 -22.37 32.88 -18.06
CA ARG A 541 -23.10 31.60 -18.10
C ARG A 541 -22.21 30.41 -18.43
N TYR A 542 -20.91 30.60 -18.68
CA TYR A 542 -20.01 29.53 -19.11
C TYR A 542 -19.94 28.37 -18.10
N LEU A 543 -19.72 28.65 -16.81
CA LEU A 543 -19.67 27.63 -15.76
C LEU A 543 -21.00 26.89 -15.60
N ILE A 544 -22.13 27.59 -15.76
CA ILE A 544 -23.46 26.98 -15.68
C ILE A 544 -23.67 26.03 -16.86
N ASN A 545 -23.30 26.45 -18.07
CA ASN A 545 -23.39 25.62 -19.27
C ASN A 545 -22.41 24.44 -19.20
N PHE A 546 -21.21 24.65 -18.68
CA PHE A 546 -20.20 23.61 -18.46
C PHE A 546 -20.70 22.56 -17.44
N ALA A 547 -21.24 23.00 -16.30
CA ALA A 547 -21.85 22.11 -15.31
C ALA A 547 -23.08 21.39 -15.86
N ALA A 548 -23.93 22.08 -16.63
CA ALA A 548 -25.09 21.47 -17.29
C ALA A 548 -24.65 20.39 -18.29
N LYS A 549 -23.57 20.62 -19.05
CA LYS A 549 -22.98 19.64 -19.97
C LYS A 549 -22.49 18.39 -19.22
N ILE A 550 -21.75 18.57 -18.12
CA ILE A 550 -21.31 17.48 -17.25
C ILE A 550 -22.50 16.66 -16.75
N VAL A 551 -23.55 17.34 -16.26
CA VAL A 551 -24.75 16.66 -15.76
C VAL A 551 -25.47 15.91 -16.88
N SER A 552 -25.59 16.50 -18.07
CA SER A 552 -26.20 15.82 -19.23
C SER A 552 -25.42 14.59 -19.66
N GLU A 553 -24.09 14.67 -19.71
CA GLU A 553 -23.21 13.54 -20.04
C GLU A 553 -23.36 12.42 -18.98
N ALA A 554 -23.36 12.78 -17.70
CA ALA A 554 -23.53 11.81 -16.61
C ALA A 554 -24.88 11.07 -16.68
N VAL A 555 -25.97 11.75 -17.07
CA VAL A 555 -27.29 11.13 -17.30
C VAL A 555 -27.23 10.13 -18.47
N GLU A 556 -26.45 10.44 -19.50
CA GLU A 556 -26.20 9.56 -20.65
C GLU A 556 -25.13 8.49 -20.40
N ARG A 557 -24.55 8.44 -19.19
CA ARG A 557 -23.43 7.57 -18.82
C ARG A 557 -22.16 7.81 -19.65
N ARG A 558 -21.97 9.03 -20.12
CA ARG A 558 -20.74 9.54 -20.74
C ARG A 558 -20.05 10.48 -19.77
N PHE A 559 -18.72 10.56 -19.83
CA PHE A 559 -17.94 11.44 -18.95
C PHE A 559 -16.86 12.22 -19.72
N ASP A 560 -17.04 12.36 -21.03
CA ASP A 560 -16.04 12.88 -21.96
C ASP A 560 -15.50 14.26 -21.54
N THR A 561 -16.37 15.17 -21.08
CA THR A 561 -15.94 16.52 -20.66
C THR A 561 -15.04 16.47 -19.42
N ILE A 562 -15.40 15.65 -18.41
CA ILE A 562 -14.58 15.50 -17.20
C ILE A 562 -13.27 14.78 -17.55
N THR A 563 -13.34 13.69 -18.31
CA THR A 563 -12.17 12.90 -18.69
C THR A 563 -11.18 13.72 -19.51
N ASN A 564 -11.66 14.53 -20.47
CA ASN A 564 -10.78 15.41 -21.25
C ASN A 564 -10.15 16.49 -20.38
N LEU A 565 -10.93 17.12 -19.48
CA LEU A 565 -10.38 18.09 -18.54
C LEU A 565 -9.28 17.48 -17.67
N LEU A 566 -9.51 16.28 -17.15
CA LEU A 566 -8.53 15.58 -16.32
C LEU A 566 -7.29 15.18 -17.11
N ASN A 567 -7.45 14.69 -18.35
CA ASN A 567 -6.32 14.37 -19.24
C ASN A 567 -5.48 15.61 -19.55
N GLU A 568 -6.10 16.76 -19.84
CA GLU A 568 -5.38 18.01 -20.09
C GLU A 568 -4.69 18.57 -18.84
N MET A 569 -5.15 18.19 -17.65
CA MET A 569 -4.51 18.55 -16.39
C MET A 569 -3.28 17.71 -16.09
N ILE A 570 -3.06 16.57 -16.76
CA ILE A 570 -1.95 15.66 -16.48
C ILE A 570 -0.84 15.85 -17.51
N VAL A 571 0.33 16.23 -17.02
CA VAL A 571 1.57 16.30 -17.80
C VAL A 571 2.32 14.98 -17.64
N LYS A 572 2.75 14.41 -18.76
CA LYS A 572 3.49 13.15 -18.82
C LYS A 572 4.77 13.32 -19.63
N THR A 573 5.76 12.50 -19.31
CA THR A 573 7.05 12.46 -20.00
C THR A 573 7.41 11.03 -20.39
N ASP A 574 8.11 10.88 -21.51
CA ASP A 574 8.71 9.60 -21.90
C ASP A 574 9.66 9.13 -20.78
N TYR A 575 9.54 7.87 -20.34
CA TYR A 575 10.37 7.32 -19.27
C TYR A 575 11.04 6.01 -19.65
N LEU A 576 10.27 5.02 -20.11
CA LEU A 576 10.85 3.75 -20.59
C LEU A 576 10.70 3.63 -22.09
N TYR A 577 11.70 3.01 -22.69
CA TYR A 577 11.78 2.77 -24.13
C TYR A 577 11.85 1.27 -24.37
N ILE A 578 11.08 0.81 -25.36
CA ILE A 578 11.07 -0.59 -25.79
C ILE A 578 11.78 -0.66 -27.13
N TYR A 579 12.87 -1.42 -27.17
CA TYR A 579 13.66 -1.62 -28.38
C TYR A 579 13.63 -3.06 -28.83
N GLU A 580 13.66 -3.27 -30.14
CA GLU A 580 13.87 -4.53 -30.82
C GLU A 580 15.25 -4.53 -31.47
N ARG A 581 15.99 -5.62 -31.32
CA ARG A 581 17.29 -5.78 -31.96
C ARG A 581 17.12 -6.06 -33.45
N VAL A 582 17.90 -5.33 -34.26
CA VAL A 582 17.96 -5.47 -35.73
C VAL A 582 19.37 -5.87 -36.21
N GLY A 583 20.39 -5.72 -35.37
CA GLY A 583 21.77 -6.09 -35.68
C GLY A 583 22.59 -6.48 -34.45
N SER A 584 23.73 -7.15 -34.68
CA SER A 584 24.70 -7.52 -33.65
C SER A 584 25.76 -6.44 -33.48
N ASP A 585 26.19 -6.21 -32.25
CA ASP A 585 27.26 -5.27 -31.92
C ASP A 585 28.61 -6.00 -31.82
N ASP A 586 29.50 -5.76 -32.79
CA ASP A 586 30.80 -6.45 -32.89
C ASP A 586 31.79 -6.05 -31.77
N GLN A 587 31.63 -4.85 -31.20
CA GLN A 587 32.53 -4.28 -30.19
C GLN A 587 32.37 -4.91 -28.79
N VAL A 588 31.28 -5.66 -28.57
CA VAL A 588 30.98 -6.29 -27.26
C VAL A 588 32.06 -7.29 -26.86
N TYR A 589 32.58 -8.05 -27.82
CA TYR A 589 33.65 -9.04 -27.55
C TYR A 589 34.93 -8.37 -27.05
N GLN A 590 35.30 -7.22 -27.61
CA GLN A 590 36.48 -6.46 -27.16
C GLN A 590 36.25 -5.86 -25.77
N LEU A 591 35.04 -5.35 -25.50
CA LEU A 591 34.69 -4.82 -24.17
C LEU A 591 34.73 -5.91 -23.09
N ILE A 592 34.31 -7.14 -23.40
CA ILE A 592 34.41 -8.27 -22.46
C ILE A 592 35.89 -8.60 -22.15
N GLU A 593 36.76 -8.63 -23.18
CA GLU A 593 38.20 -8.86 -22.99
C GLU A 593 38.87 -7.70 -22.22
N ASP A 594 38.50 -6.46 -22.50
CA ASP A 594 39.00 -5.27 -21.82
C ASP A 594 38.55 -5.22 -20.35
N TYR A 595 37.29 -5.60 -20.05
CA TYR A 595 36.79 -5.74 -18.67
C TYR A 595 37.50 -6.87 -17.93
N ALA A 596 37.77 -7.99 -18.61
CA ALA A 596 38.45 -9.14 -18.00
C ALA A 596 39.95 -8.89 -17.72
N THR A 597 40.55 -7.89 -18.37
CA THR A 597 41.97 -7.52 -18.20
C THR A 597 42.19 -6.34 -17.25
N GLN A 598 41.13 -5.61 -16.88
CA GLN A 598 41.17 -4.68 -15.76
C GLN A 598 41.00 -5.45 -14.45
N ASP A 599 42.01 -5.40 -13.56
CA ASP A 599 41.95 -5.90 -12.18
C ASP A 599 40.87 -5.14 -11.39
N HIS A 600 39.60 -5.49 -11.61
CA HIS A 600 38.54 -5.27 -10.65
C HIS A 600 38.61 -6.43 -9.66
N PRO A 601 38.53 -6.18 -8.33
CA PRO A 601 38.66 -7.24 -7.34
C PRO A 601 37.65 -8.35 -7.67
N GLN A 602 38.18 -9.54 -7.96
CA GLN A 602 37.38 -10.73 -8.17
C GLN A 602 36.72 -11.07 -6.84
N ASP A 603 35.39 -10.95 -6.76
CA ASP A 603 34.60 -11.56 -5.70
C ASP A 603 34.63 -13.09 -5.89
N GLU A 604 35.77 -13.70 -5.53
CA GLU A 604 35.89 -15.14 -5.37
C GLU A 604 35.03 -15.58 -4.17
N ASN A 605 34.07 -16.48 -4.44
CA ASN A 605 33.50 -17.45 -3.50
C ASN A 605 33.46 -17.03 -2.02
N LEU A 606 32.52 -16.17 -1.64
CA LEU A 606 32.15 -16.01 -0.24
C LEU A 606 31.34 -17.23 0.22
N GLU A 607 32.03 -18.23 0.79
CA GLU A 607 31.43 -19.06 1.83
C GLU A 607 30.86 -18.12 2.92
N PRO A 608 29.71 -18.45 3.54
CA PRO A 608 29.06 -17.56 4.49
C PRO A 608 29.83 -17.55 5.81
N GLU A 609 30.88 -16.74 5.91
CA GLU A 609 31.48 -16.37 7.20
C GLU A 609 30.78 -15.15 7.80
N ASP A 610 30.53 -15.26 9.09
CA ASP A 610 29.75 -14.35 9.91
C ASP A 610 30.19 -12.87 9.79
N GLY A 611 29.25 -12.06 9.31
CA GLY A 611 29.03 -10.72 9.82
C GLY A 611 30.09 -9.67 9.51
N LEU A 612 30.03 -9.12 8.30
CA LEU A 612 30.13 -7.69 7.99
C LEU A 612 29.81 -7.56 6.51
N ILE A 613 28.59 -7.13 6.20
CA ILE A 613 28.13 -6.88 4.84
C ILE A 613 28.90 -5.66 4.34
N GLU A 614 29.79 -5.87 3.37
CA GLU A 614 30.41 -4.80 2.60
C GLU A 614 29.33 -4.01 1.84
N ASP A 615 29.52 -2.69 1.77
CA ASP A 615 28.58 -1.73 1.21
C ASP A 615 28.36 -1.99 -0.29
N VAL A 616 27.33 -2.78 -0.61
CA VAL A 616 26.79 -2.88 -1.96
C VAL A 616 26.09 -1.57 -2.28
N LYS A 617 26.69 -0.82 -3.22
CA LYS A 617 26.17 0.43 -3.78
C LYS A 617 24.85 0.20 -4.54
N LEU A 618 23.75 0.14 -3.80
CA LEU A 618 22.38 0.26 -4.30
C LEU A 618 21.89 1.73 -4.28
N GLU A 619 22.81 2.67 -4.05
CA GLU A 619 22.57 3.98 -3.42
C GLU A 619 21.97 5.07 -4.32
N ASP A 620 21.85 4.90 -5.64
CA ASP A 620 21.53 6.06 -6.51
C ASP A 620 20.27 5.94 -7.39
N LEU A 621 19.61 4.77 -7.49
CA LEU A 621 18.50 4.57 -8.44
C LEU A 621 17.14 4.35 -7.77
N GLY A 622 17.12 3.93 -6.50
CA GLY A 622 15.88 3.67 -5.77
C GLY A 622 15.23 4.89 -5.12
N GLU A 623 16.01 5.93 -4.81
CA GLU A 623 15.51 7.14 -4.15
C GLU A 623 14.72 8.05 -5.11
N ASP A 624 15.20 8.25 -6.34
CA ASP A 624 14.61 9.22 -7.28
C ASP A 624 13.19 8.82 -7.73
N VAL A 625 12.90 7.52 -7.91
CA VAL A 625 11.57 7.05 -8.35
C VAL A 625 10.53 7.10 -7.21
N ASN A 626 10.98 7.00 -5.96
CA ASN A 626 10.11 6.89 -4.79
C ASN A 626 9.85 8.25 -4.12
N GLU A 627 10.86 9.11 -4.02
CA GLU A 627 10.68 10.47 -3.51
C GLU A 627 9.82 11.35 -4.43
N GLU A 628 9.88 11.13 -5.75
CA GLU A 628 9.08 11.90 -6.71
C GLU A 628 7.58 11.73 -6.44
N ILE A 629 7.12 10.53 -6.05
CA ILE A 629 5.70 10.25 -5.75
C ILE A 629 5.27 10.84 -4.40
N ASP A 630 6.07 10.70 -3.34
CA ASP A 630 5.75 11.33 -2.05
C ASP A 630 5.75 12.86 -2.17
N ARG A 631 6.64 13.43 -2.99
CA ARG A 631 6.61 14.86 -3.37
C ARG A 631 5.35 15.21 -4.17
N ILE A 632 4.89 14.38 -5.11
CA ILE A 632 3.66 14.60 -5.89
C ILE A 632 2.40 14.53 -5.01
N GLU A 633 2.31 13.53 -4.13
CA GLU A 633 1.22 13.42 -3.15
C GLU A 633 1.21 14.60 -2.18
N THR A 634 2.37 15.20 -1.92
CA THR A 634 2.52 16.44 -1.15
C THR A 634 2.12 17.68 -1.96
N LEU A 635 2.51 17.77 -3.24
CA LEU A 635 2.25 18.91 -4.15
C LEU A 635 0.79 19.05 -4.58
N LEU A 636 0.03 17.95 -4.57
CA LEU A 636 -1.42 17.94 -4.85
C LEU A 636 -2.30 18.15 -3.60
N GLY A 637 -1.68 18.35 -2.42
CA GLY A 637 -2.35 18.77 -1.19
C GLY A 637 -2.16 20.25 -0.93
#